data_AF-A0A942T2H4-F1
#
_entry.id   AF-A0A942T2H4-F1
#
_cell.length_a   1.000
_cell.length_b   1.000
_cell.length_c   1.000
_cell.angle_alpha   90.00
_cell.angle_beta   90.00
_cell.angle_gamma   90.00
#
_symmetry.space_group_name_H-M   'P 1'
#
loop_
_entity.id
_entity.type
_entity.pdbx_description
1 polymer ?
#
loop_
_entity_poly.entity_id
_entity_poly.type
_entity_poly.pdbx_seq_one_letter_code
_entity_poly.pdbx_strand_id
1 'polypeptide(L)'
;MKKSKQVFSVMLSAMLLLAPMGGGISATAASAGSGSQTAATAIENANAHKDLGQIKKAIKEIPTVKEIPYGEGMTFHSQPTNISHPFSSMYSSSGHVDIWNDYGYDEKEYFMSGKANVYSIDNQDVPYIQSSGHDYTTRLLVRFPKDPSKFSGRVYVDILNASSGVDLEDTWGRSYDWYMKEGHAYIGITSKTDTINALKNFDSKRYADLNWKVNGQDENGLIWDMLSQLGSKLRSDSAGDILGGLKPQYVYLSGQSQSGIYLNTYITLFDELLENSNHGKPLFNGYMNIVGPGTTYVSSGGPQPKTTYSNTGVPYMVIMSEFEHNFANLSSLPGMSDKAEYERKPDSSTKNNKFRFYEVAGAPHTDPTLDVIPFSDEIKLGNGKGRPPKEYDPGHYESDLNLQSFVNAVQENMHKWVTEGIPAPSADDKWIDFSKKNEGGKTLYTTKTDENGNALGGIRDPRIEYPVATYFASRNGLPFETNGSMVFFTADKIAKLYPDFEKDYKKPFLTQAKYLLDQGYILQEGYDKLVNYVNEKKGFGGPDADKINAVADAKPSKIVEKPFDPEQIGFHTVEPDVAVHPELSHPYNSMLDSVGAVDIWNDYHYTEKEFFLSGQANIYELGNVEGNDVPTVKSGPYDYTNRIIVRMPQDMKNFSGAVYIDILNASNNSDMEDTWRRSWEYFMQNGHGYIGITSKDVNVAALKKFDPARYADIDWTADKAGQYENGLFWDMLSQLGVALKDDEQSRQILGTKPNFVFLGGQSQSGMYENTYTNVFQPYLYNAEKDQYLFDGYYNLVGAIPASIQPSGAIMPSLTDKNTPKTIFKAMGVPTMVVMSQAESGFKEGAGLFPSYKNKKDQNSQYDIFRQYEVANAPHSDAISPIIQNNDALVKAGVAPRKYPVTDLPNTLKSNLHIDMFVSGALDNLYDFAVAKKANPDVDPKKYFPTAEDKWLKVDPATGKFARDAHGNVIGGLRHPLSDNPLATYMVRSDFMTLFSEGKLVSLFGSKENWVERMNTSVNHLLAQDLIPQTVADSYKKAMHGDGSFASW
;
A
#
# COMPACT_ATOMS: atom_id res chain seq x y z
N MET A 1 37.83 -20.59 -3.28
CA MET A 1 37.89 -21.54 -2.14
C MET A 1 38.03 -20.77 -0.83
N LYS A 2 36.95 -20.68 -0.04
CA LYS A 2 36.84 -20.79 1.43
C LYS A 2 35.51 -20.17 1.86
N LYS A 3 34.50 -21.05 1.94
CA LYS A 3 33.23 -20.86 2.64
C LYS A 3 33.50 -20.84 4.15
N SER A 4 32.81 -20.00 4.92
CA SER A 4 32.40 -20.34 6.29
C SER A 4 31.38 -19.37 6.87
N LYS A 5 30.21 -19.96 7.21
CA LYS A 5 29.34 -19.67 8.36
C LYS A 5 28.62 -18.31 8.42
N GLN A 6 27.34 -18.32 8.06
CA GLN A 6 26.25 -17.82 8.91
C GLN A 6 24.91 -18.36 8.39
N VAL A 7 24.44 -19.42 9.07
CA VAL A 7 23.07 -19.93 9.07
C VAL A 7 22.70 -20.02 10.55
N PHE A 8 21.43 -19.70 10.88
CA PHE A 8 20.76 -19.66 12.20
C PHE A 8 20.62 -18.28 12.85
N SER A 9 19.52 -17.60 12.51
CA SER A 9 18.70 -16.83 13.46
C SER A 9 17.27 -16.70 12.90
N VAL A 10 16.47 -17.76 13.07
CA VAL A 10 15.00 -17.74 12.95
C VAL A 10 14.50 -18.50 14.17
N MET A 11 14.43 -17.82 15.31
CA MET A 11 13.68 -18.20 16.51
C MET A 11 13.85 -17.08 17.54
N LEU A 12 13.21 -15.93 17.32
CA LEU A 12 12.97 -14.97 18.42
C LEU A 12 11.85 -13.97 18.08
N SER A 13 10.68 -14.46 17.64
CA SER A 13 9.46 -13.64 17.58
C SER A 13 8.21 -14.33 18.14
N ALA A 14 8.35 -15.50 18.80
CA ALA A 14 7.24 -16.25 19.38
C ALA A 14 7.11 -16.08 20.92
N MET A 15 7.77 -15.10 21.53
CA MET A 15 7.81 -14.92 23.00
C MET A 15 7.58 -13.48 23.50
N LEU A 16 6.81 -12.67 22.77
CA LEU A 16 6.24 -11.43 23.31
C LEU A 16 4.76 -11.33 22.98
N LEU A 17 3.94 -12.11 23.69
CA LEU A 17 2.50 -11.86 23.90
C LEU A 17 1.95 -12.58 25.15
N LEU A 18 2.83 -13.00 26.07
CA LEU A 18 2.46 -13.51 27.38
C LEU A 18 3.06 -12.59 28.45
N ALA A 19 2.29 -11.59 28.86
CA ALA A 19 2.50 -10.99 30.17
C ALA A 19 2.00 -11.99 31.24
N PRO A 20 2.74 -12.21 32.34
CA PRO A 20 2.33 -13.11 33.40
C PRO A 20 1.41 -12.35 34.37
N MET A 21 0.18 -12.82 34.57
CA MET A 21 -0.55 -12.51 35.80
C MET A 21 -0.31 -13.61 36.81
N GLY A 22 0.71 -13.39 37.64
CA GLY A 22 0.77 -13.99 38.96
C GLY A 22 -0.32 -13.38 39.84
N GLY A 23 -1.33 -14.18 40.15
CA GLY A 23 -2.29 -13.94 41.23
C GLY A 23 -2.42 -15.23 42.00
N GLY A 24 -1.62 -15.39 43.05
CA GLY A 24 -1.60 -16.59 43.87
C GLY A 24 -2.91 -16.76 44.64
N ILE A 25 -3.53 -17.93 44.48
CA ILE A 25 -4.36 -18.52 45.53
C ILE A 25 -3.74 -19.88 45.84
N SER A 26 -3.28 -20.00 47.07
CA SER A 26 -2.58 -21.15 47.65
C SER A 26 -3.42 -22.42 47.57
N ALA A 27 -2.94 -23.42 46.82
CA ALA A 27 -3.41 -24.79 46.93
C ALA A 27 -2.73 -25.46 48.14
N THR A 28 -3.40 -25.47 49.29
CA THR A 28 -3.07 -26.44 50.35
C THR A 28 -3.72 -27.77 49.99
N ALA A 29 -2.89 -28.75 49.64
CA ALA A 29 -3.30 -30.13 49.50
C ALA A 29 -3.81 -30.67 50.85
N ALA A 30 -5.09 -31.02 50.92
CA ALA A 30 -5.64 -31.82 52.01
C ALA A 30 -5.89 -33.24 51.51
N SER A 31 -5.20 -34.17 52.15
CA SER A 31 -5.27 -35.62 51.99
C SER A 31 -6.69 -36.16 52.19
N ALA A 32 -7.02 -37.18 51.40
CA ALA A 32 -8.21 -38.00 51.56
C ALA A 32 -8.36 -38.53 53.00
N GLY A 33 -9.51 -38.22 53.61
CA GLY A 33 -9.97 -38.77 54.88
C GLY A 33 -11.36 -39.38 54.69
N SER A 34 -11.49 -40.65 55.05
CA SER A 34 -12.72 -41.43 55.02
C SER A 34 -13.78 -40.93 56.02
N GLY A 35 -15.04 -40.88 55.58
CA GLY A 35 -16.22 -41.10 56.44
C GLY A 35 -17.14 -39.89 56.66
N SER A 36 -18.33 -39.92 56.06
CA SER A 36 -19.59 -40.20 56.77
C SER A 36 -20.80 -39.93 55.88
N GLN A 37 -21.76 -40.86 55.95
CA GLN A 37 -23.09 -40.76 55.38
C GLN A 37 -23.87 -39.60 56.03
N THR A 38 -24.63 -38.85 55.22
CA THR A 38 -26.08 -38.53 55.38
C THR A 38 -26.43 -37.16 54.78
N ALA A 39 -27.05 -37.18 53.59
CA ALA A 39 -28.15 -36.30 53.15
C ALA A 39 -28.46 -36.64 51.68
N ALA A 40 -29.01 -37.83 51.48
CA ALA A 40 -29.64 -38.21 50.23
C ALA A 40 -31.06 -37.63 50.20
N THR A 41 -31.39 -36.84 49.17
CA THR A 41 -32.74 -36.84 48.58
C THR A 41 -32.73 -36.20 47.19
N ALA A 42 -33.17 -36.99 46.21
CA ALA A 42 -33.49 -36.66 44.81
C ALA A 42 -32.35 -36.23 43.86
N ILE A 43 -31.41 -37.13 43.58
CA ILE A 43 -30.74 -37.19 42.27
C ILE A 43 -31.30 -38.43 41.57
N GLU A 44 -32.20 -38.23 40.61
CA GLU A 44 -32.59 -39.32 39.71
C GLU A 44 -31.39 -39.66 38.83
N ASN A 45 -30.84 -40.87 39.01
CA ASN A 45 -29.94 -41.50 38.06
C ASN A 45 -30.73 -41.76 36.76
N ALA A 46 -30.72 -40.81 35.83
CA ALA A 46 -31.32 -40.99 34.52
C ALA A 46 -30.49 -42.01 33.69
N ASN A 47 -30.93 -43.28 33.75
CA ASN A 47 -30.76 -44.41 32.84
C ASN A 47 -29.54 -44.45 31.88
N ALA A 48 -28.60 -45.35 32.20
CA ALA A 48 -27.61 -45.95 31.28
C ALA A 48 -28.21 -46.84 30.15
N HIS A 49 -29.53 -46.77 29.90
CA HIS A 49 -30.26 -47.65 28.99
C HIS A 49 -30.63 -47.04 27.62
N LYS A 50 -30.07 -45.89 27.24
CA LYS A 50 -30.37 -45.22 25.96
C LYS A 50 -31.89 -44.96 25.80
N ASP A 51 -32.53 -44.36 26.80
CA ASP A 51 -33.96 -44.02 26.75
C ASP A 51 -34.21 -42.83 25.79
N LEU A 52 -34.21 -43.13 24.50
CA LEU A 52 -34.49 -42.17 23.42
C LEU A 52 -35.89 -41.51 23.56
N GLY A 53 -36.80 -42.12 24.32
CA GLY A 53 -38.13 -41.56 24.59
C GLY A 53 -38.05 -40.31 25.48
N GLN A 54 -37.21 -40.33 26.52
CA GLN A 54 -37.00 -39.17 27.39
C GLN A 54 -36.30 -38.02 26.66
N ILE A 55 -35.29 -38.33 25.85
CA ILE A 55 -34.60 -37.32 25.02
C ILE A 55 -35.62 -36.62 24.10
N LYS A 56 -36.45 -37.39 23.40
CA LYS A 56 -37.51 -36.85 22.54
C LYS A 56 -38.53 -36.01 23.31
N LYS A 57 -38.85 -36.38 24.55
CA LYS A 57 -39.79 -35.63 25.39
C LYS A 57 -39.21 -34.26 25.77
N ALA A 58 -37.96 -34.21 26.22
CA ALA A 58 -37.29 -32.98 26.63
C ALA A 58 -37.14 -31.98 25.47
N ILE A 59 -36.76 -32.49 24.28
CA ILE A 59 -36.60 -31.68 23.07
C ILE A 59 -37.91 -30.99 22.64
N LYS A 60 -39.06 -31.65 22.84
CA LYS A 60 -40.38 -31.13 22.46
C LYS A 60 -40.98 -30.16 23.45
N GLU A 61 -40.38 -30.01 24.62
CA GLU A 61 -40.90 -29.11 25.65
C GLU A 61 -40.87 -27.67 25.11
N ILE A 62 -42.02 -27.01 25.11
CA ILE A 62 -42.11 -25.63 24.63
C ILE A 62 -41.64 -24.72 25.76
N PRO A 63 -40.52 -23.99 25.58
CA PRO A 63 -39.98 -23.16 26.64
C PRO A 63 -40.82 -21.90 26.81
N THR A 64 -40.75 -21.34 28.01
CA THR A 64 -41.33 -20.03 28.31
C THR A 64 -40.41 -18.92 27.81
N VAL A 65 -40.98 -17.78 27.42
CA VAL A 65 -40.23 -16.62 26.96
C VAL A 65 -40.68 -15.35 27.69
N LYS A 66 -39.73 -14.46 27.98
CA LYS A 66 -39.97 -13.16 28.63
C LYS A 66 -39.26 -12.09 27.82
N GLU A 67 -39.99 -11.12 27.28
CA GLU A 67 -39.40 -9.95 26.62
C GLU A 67 -38.65 -9.11 27.66
N ILE A 68 -37.43 -8.69 27.31
CA ILE A 68 -36.61 -7.78 28.11
C ILE A 68 -36.55 -6.44 27.38
N PRO A 69 -37.35 -5.44 27.77
CA PRO A 69 -37.44 -4.18 27.04
C PRO A 69 -36.13 -3.38 27.14
N TYR A 70 -35.95 -2.43 26.23
CA TYR A 70 -34.94 -1.39 26.37
C TYR A 70 -35.22 -0.51 27.59
N GLY A 71 -34.18 0.16 28.10
CA GLY A 71 -34.33 1.20 29.11
C GLY A 71 -35.19 2.38 28.61
N GLU A 72 -35.82 3.09 29.54
CA GLU A 72 -36.62 4.28 29.22
C GLU A 72 -35.79 5.34 28.51
N GLY A 73 -36.38 6.01 27.51
CA GLY A 73 -35.74 7.08 26.74
C GLY A 73 -34.90 6.62 25.56
N MET A 74 -35.02 5.35 25.13
CA MET A 74 -34.31 4.83 23.96
C MET A 74 -34.73 5.56 22.66
N THR A 75 -33.73 6.15 21.99
CA THR A 75 -33.76 6.65 20.61
C THR A 75 -32.48 6.18 19.90
N PHE A 76 -32.44 6.00 18.57
CA PHE A 76 -31.21 5.59 17.88
C PHE A 76 -30.02 6.52 18.23
N HIS A 77 -28.86 5.95 18.57
CA HIS A 77 -27.62 6.69 18.87
C HIS A 77 -26.42 6.07 18.16
N SER A 78 -25.45 6.90 17.79
CA SER A 78 -24.22 6.45 17.12
C SER A 78 -23.10 6.05 18.08
N GLN A 79 -23.31 6.13 19.40
CA GLN A 79 -22.31 5.86 20.44
C GLN A 79 -22.97 5.22 21.67
N PRO A 80 -22.24 4.39 22.46
CA PRO A 80 -22.77 3.80 23.68
C PRO A 80 -23.25 4.86 24.67
N THR A 81 -24.43 4.66 25.27
CA THR A 81 -24.99 5.53 26.31
C THR A 81 -25.15 4.77 27.64
N ASN A 82 -25.52 5.48 28.71
CA ASN A 82 -25.82 4.86 30.00
C ASN A 82 -27.21 4.19 30.06
N ILE A 83 -27.96 4.19 28.96
CA ILE A 83 -29.28 3.53 28.90
C ILE A 83 -29.07 2.02 28.81
N SER A 84 -29.73 1.23 29.67
CA SER A 84 -29.69 -0.23 29.59
C SER A 84 -30.29 -0.72 28.27
N HIS A 85 -29.56 -1.53 27.53
CA HIS A 85 -29.95 -2.06 26.22
C HIS A 85 -29.40 -3.49 26.03
N PRO A 86 -29.91 -4.25 25.05
CA PRO A 86 -29.34 -5.55 24.70
C PRO A 86 -27.89 -5.41 24.24
N PHE A 87 -26.98 -6.26 24.73
CA PHE A 87 -25.63 -6.33 24.17
C PHE A 87 -25.67 -6.71 22.67
N SER A 88 -24.81 -6.11 21.83
CA SER A 88 -24.82 -6.26 20.36
C SER A 88 -26.09 -5.74 19.69
N SER A 89 -26.78 -4.79 20.31
CA SER A 89 -27.97 -4.17 19.73
C SER A 89 -27.61 -3.26 18.54
N MET A 90 -28.50 -3.20 17.55
CA MET A 90 -28.42 -2.19 16.47
C MET A 90 -28.59 -0.74 16.96
N TYR A 91 -28.96 -0.56 18.23
CA TYR A 91 -28.90 0.73 18.93
C TYR A 91 -27.47 1.28 19.03
N SER A 92 -26.45 0.42 18.97
CA SER A 92 -25.05 0.78 19.23
C SER A 92 -24.08 -0.09 18.40
N SER A 93 -24.27 -0.09 17.07
CA SER A 93 -23.37 -0.78 16.13
C SER A 93 -22.39 0.19 15.44
N SER A 94 -21.22 -0.30 15.06
CA SER A 94 -20.13 0.50 14.48
C SER A 94 -20.47 1.25 13.19
N GLY A 95 -21.27 0.66 12.30
CA GLY A 95 -21.60 1.20 10.98
C GLY A 95 -22.85 2.06 10.92
N HIS A 96 -23.45 2.42 12.06
CA HIS A 96 -24.59 3.34 12.15
C HIS A 96 -25.81 2.93 11.30
N VAL A 97 -26.11 1.63 11.23
CA VAL A 97 -27.25 1.11 10.46
C VAL A 97 -28.55 1.25 11.26
N ASP A 98 -29.49 2.07 10.78
CA ASP A 98 -30.80 2.26 11.40
C ASP A 98 -31.84 1.27 10.85
N ILE A 99 -31.91 0.09 11.47
CA ILE A 99 -32.82 -0.98 11.04
C ILE A 99 -34.30 -0.59 11.16
N TRP A 100 -34.64 0.35 12.05
CA TRP A 100 -36.02 0.72 12.33
C TRP A 100 -36.55 1.65 11.25
N ASN A 101 -35.81 2.71 10.94
CA ASN A 101 -36.28 3.74 10.02
C ASN A 101 -35.97 3.42 8.56
N ASP A 102 -34.81 2.82 8.27
CA ASP A 102 -34.38 2.58 6.88
C ASP A 102 -34.99 1.30 6.31
N TYR A 103 -35.29 0.32 7.17
CA TYR A 103 -35.75 -1.02 6.75
C TYR A 103 -37.12 -1.41 7.31
N GLY A 104 -37.62 -0.75 8.36
CA GLY A 104 -38.89 -1.10 8.98
C GLY A 104 -38.85 -2.42 9.75
N TYR A 105 -37.69 -2.73 10.35
CA TYR A 105 -37.48 -3.89 11.21
C TYR A 105 -37.70 -3.52 12.68
N ASP A 106 -38.07 -4.51 13.49
CA ASP A 106 -37.98 -4.45 14.94
C ASP A 106 -36.81 -5.32 15.43
N GLU A 107 -36.17 -4.90 16.53
CA GLU A 107 -35.21 -5.70 17.30
C GLU A 107 -35.72 -5.86 18.73
N LYS A 108 -35.72 -7.10 19.21
CA LYS A 108 -36.25 -7.50 20.50
C LYS A 108 -35.29 -8.46 21.20
N GLU A 109 -35.20 -8.34 22.52
CA GLU A 109 -34.46 -9.28 23.37
C GLU A 109 -35.45 -10.09 24.21
N TYR A 110 -35.22 -11.39 24.29
CA TYR A 110 -36.01 -12.29 25.12
C TYR A 110 -35.12 -13.17 25.98
N PHE A 111 -35.59 -13.52 27.16
CA PHE A 111 -35.08 -14.66 27.91
C PHE A 111 -35.96 -15.88 27.65
N MET A 112 -35.33 -17.01 27.32
CA MET A 112 -35.98 -18.30 27.12
C MET A 112 -35.62 -19.22 28.28
N SER A 113 -36.63 -19.75 28.96
CA SER A 113 -36.47 -20.58 30.16
C SER A 113 -37.24 -21.90 30.06
N GLY A 114 -36.63 -22.96 30.56
CA GLY A 114 -37.19 -24.31 30.57
C GLY A 114 -36.33 -25.28 31.35
N LYS A 115 -36.52 -26.58 31.10
CA LYS A 115 -35.68 -27.66 31.62
C LYS A 115 -34.83 -28.27 30.52
N ALA A 116 -33.56 -28.54 30.81
CA ALA A 116 -32.62 -29.16 29.90
C ALA A 116 -31.88 -30.32 30.57
N ASN A 117 -31.35 -31.22 29.75
CA ASN A 117 -30.52 -32.33 30.15
C ASN A 117 -29.06 -32.06 29.83
N VAL A 118 -28.18 -32.79 30.52
CA VAL A 118 -26.76 -32.91 30.17
C VAL A 118 -26.57 -34.29 29.58
N TYR A 119 -25.89 -34.36 28.43
CA TYR A 119 -25.71 -35.58 27.67
C TYR A 119 -24.28 -36.10 27.78
N SER A 120 -24.13 -37.40 27.48
CA SER A 120 -22.87 -38.05 27.14
C SER A 120 -23.08 -38.93 25.91
N ILE A 121 -22.01 -39.44 25.31
CA ILE A 121 -22.07 -40.28 24.10
C ILE A 121 -21.35 -41.60 24.31
N ASP A 122 -21.81 -42.64 23.62
CA ASP A 122 -21.15 -43.93 23.60
C ASP A 122 -20.07 -44.02 22.50
N ASN A 123 -19.47 -45.21 22.31
CA ASN A 123 -18.40 -45.42 21.33
C ASN A 123 -18.85 -45.29 19.87
N GLN A 124 -20.15 -45.26 19.60
CA GLN A 124 -20.80 -45.11 18.31
C GLN A 124 -21.41 -43.70 18.13
N ASP A 125 -21.04 -42.74 18.98
CA ASP A 125 -21.58 -41.38 19.00
C ASP A 125 -23.10 -41.32 19.24
N VAL A 126 -23.69 -42.33 19.91
CA VAL A 126 -25.12 -42.29 20.27
C VAL A 126 -25.29 -41.54 21.59
N PRO A 127 -26.09 -40.46 21.64
CA PRO A 127 -26.26 -39.68 22.86
C PRO A 127 -27.16 -40.40 23.88
N TYR A 128 -26.83 -40.25 25.16
CA TYR A 128 -27.66 -40.64 26.29
C TYR A 128 -27.64 -39.55 27.36
N ILE A 129 -28.70 -39.49 28.16
CA ILE A 129 -28.84 -38.52 29.25
C ILE A 129 -27.86 -38.91 30.37
N GLN A 130 -26.94 -38.01 30.71
CA GLN A 130 -26.04 -38.15 31.86
C GLN A 130 -26.67 -37.58 33.14
N SER A 131 -27.41 -36.46 33.02
CA SER A 131 -28.24 -35.91 34.09
C SER A 131 -29.39 -35.11 33.51
N SER A 132 -30.52 -35.03 34.20
CA SER A 132 -31.79 -34.54 33.62
C SER A 132 -32.49 -33.50 34.48
N GLY A 133 -33.35 -32.70 33.83
CA GLY A 133 -34.34 -31.85 34.51
C GLY A 133 -33.80 -30.53 35.08
N HIS A 134 -32.65 -30.05 34.59
CA HIS A 134 -32.00 -28.83 35.08
C HIS A 134 -32.67 -27.59 34.53
N ASP A 135 -32.95 -26.63 35.41
CA ASP A 135 -33.52 -25.34 34.99
C ASP A 135 -32.47 -24.53 34.22
N TYR A 136 -32.87 -23.96 33.10
CA TYR A 136 -32.04 -23.02 32.35
C TYR A 136 -32.80 -21.73 32.06
N THR A 137 -32.03 -20.65 31.88
CA THR A 137 -32.48 -19.41 31.25
C THR A 137 -31.38 -18.92 30.33
N THR A 138 -31.67 -18.82 29.03
CA THR A 138 -30.76 -18.28 28.01
C THR A 138 -31.34 -17.03 27.36
N ARG A 139 -30.54 -16.33 26.56
CA ARG A 139 -30.92 -15.11 25.85
C ARG A 139 -31.14 -15.38 24.36
N LEU A 140 -32.14 -14.70 23.81
CA LEU A 140 -32.42 -14.58 22.38
C LEU A 140 -32.36 -13.10 21.97
N LEU A 141 -31.68 -12.81 20.86
CA LEU A 141 -31.71 -11.51 20.19
C LEU A 141 -32.40 -11.68 18.83
N VAL A 142 -33.53 -11.01 18.62
CA VAL A 142 -34.47 -11.31 17.56
C VAL A 142 -34.71 -10.07 16.71
N ARG A 143 -34.57 -10.21 15.39
CA ARG A 143 -34.83 -9.14 14.40
C ARG A 143 -35.81 -9.62 13.34
N PHE A 144 -36.83 -8.83 13.04
CA PHE A 144 -37.88 -9.23 12.08
C PHE A 144 -38.58 -8.01 11.45
N PRO A 145 -39.19 -8.16 10.26
CA PRO A 145 -40.02 -7.12 9.66
C PRO A 145 -41.21 -6.76 10.56
N LYS A 146 -41.42 -5.47 10.81
CA LYS A 146 -42.56 -4.99 11.57
C LYS A 146 -43.88 -5.15 10.82
N ASP A 147 -43.84 -5.03 9.49
CA ASP A 147 -44.98 -5.26 8.60
C ASP A 147 -45.03 -6.75 8.20
N PRO A 148 -46.07 -7.50 8.63
CA PRO A 148 -46.18 -8.92 8.29
C PRO A 148 -46.24 -9.21 6.79
N SER A 149 -46.65 -8.25 5.94
CA SER A 149 -46.69 -8.43 4.49
C SER A 149 -45.30 -8.46 3.84
N LYS A 150 -44.28 -7.96 4.53
CA LYS A 150 -42.87 -8.01 4.09
C LYS A 150 -42.14 -9.27 4.57
N PHE A 151 -42.71 -10.03 5.50
CA PHE A 151 -42.05 -11.22 6.03
C PHE A 151 -42.00 -12.36 4.99
N SER A 152 -40.79 -12.83 4.68
CA SER A 152 -40.56 -13.88 3.69
C SER A 152 -41.03 -15.27 4.13
N GLY A 153 -41.42 -15.42 5.40
CA GLY A 153 -41.67 -16.73 6.00
C GLY A 153 -40.40 -17.44 6.48
N ARG A 154 -39.21 -16.88 6.26
CA ARG A 154 -37.91 -17.50 6.60
C ARG A 154 -37.36 -16.94 7.91
N VAL A 155 -36.92 -17.84 8.79
CA VAL A 155 -36.23 -17.53 10.05
C VAL A 155 -34.85 -18.17 10.03
N TYR A 156 -33.81 -17.39 10.28
CA TYR A 156 -32.44 -17.87 10.43
C TYR A 156 -32.04 -17.80 11.90
N VAL A 157 -31.83 -18.97 12.52
CA VAL A 157 -31.33 -19.10 13.87
C VAL A 157 -29.81 -19.20 13.83
N ASP A 158 -29.13 -18.39 14.61
CA ASP A 158 -27.68 -18.29 14.67
C ASP A 158 -27.20 -18.62 16.08
N ILE A 159 -26.33 -19.63 16.18
CA ILE A 159 -25.65 -19.94 17.43
C ILE A 159 -24.61 -18.82 17.63
N LEU A 160 -24.83 -17.92 18.58
CA LEU A 160 -23.94 -16.76 18.77
C LEU A 160 -22.54 -17.22 19.14
N ASN A 161 -21.54 -16.68 18.46
CA ASN A 161 -20.15 -17.11 18.60
C ASN A 161 -19.53 -16.58 19.89
N ALA A 162 -18.76 -17.42 20.59
CA ALA A 162 -18.19 -17.14 21.90
C ALA A 162 -16.66 -16.92 21.88
N SER A 163 -16.01 -16.93 20.72
CA SER A 163 -14.54 -16.92 20.60
C SER A 163 -13.87 -15.67 21.18
N SER A 164 -14.61 -14.57 21.30
CA SER A 164 -14.13 -13.32 21.92
C SER A 164 -14.51 -13.19 23.41
N GLY A 165 -15.10 -14.23 24.01
CA GLY A 165 -15.60 -14.20 25.38
C GLY A 165 -16.92 -13.45 25.58
N VAL A 166 -17.52 -12.94 24.49
CA VAL A 166 -18.83 -12.27 24.43
C VAL A 166 -19.64 -12.89 23.29
N ASP A 167 -20.95 -12.63 23.25
CA ASP A 167 -21.79 -13.04 22.12
C ASP A 167 -21.38 -12.31 20.83
N LEU A 168 -21.26 -13.02 19.72
CA LEU A 168 -20.96 -12.44 18.41
C LEU A 168 -21.94 -12.95 17.37
N GLU A 169 -22.55 -12.02 16.65
CA GLU A 169 -23.59 -12.28 15.63
C GLU A 169 -22.96 -12.39 14.24
N ASP A 170 -21.97 -13.26 14.06
CA ASP A 170 -21.16 -13.29 12.82
C ASP A 170 -22.01 -13.58 11.55
N THR A 171 -23.13 -14.31 11.66
CA THR A 171 -24.03 -14.53 10.51
C THR A 171 -24.86 -13.28 10.17
N TRP A 172 -25.38 -12.57 11.18
CA TRP A 172 -26.02 -11.26 11.00
C TRP A 172 -25.03 -10.26 10.41
N GLY A 173 -23.85 -10.15 11.01
CA GLY A 173 -22.71 -9.34 10.55
C GLY A 173 -22.50 -9.40 9.04
N ARG A 174 -22.55 -10.61 8.48
CA ARG A 174 -22.28 -10.89 7.06
C ARG A 174 -23.48 -10.72 6.14
N SER A 175 -24.70 -10.81 6.67
CA SER A 175 -25.93 -10.96 5.87
C SER A 175 -27.03 -9.93 6.20
N TYR A 176 -26.75 -8.93 7.05
CA TYR A 176 -27.77 -8.02 7.57
C TYR A 176 -28.54 -7.28 6.47
N ASP A 177 -27.82 -6.78 5.45
CA ASP A 177 -28.40 -6.02 4.34
C ASP A 177 -29.31 -6.92 3.50
N TRP A 178 -28.86 -8.14 3.21
CA TRP A 178 -29.64 -9.15 2.50
C TRP A 178 -30.88 -9.58 3.29
N TYR A 179 -30.75 -9.89 4.58
CA TYR A 179 -31.88 -10.25 5.43
C TYR A 179 -32.97 -9.19 5.44
N MET A 180 -32.58 -7.92 5.57
CA MET A 180 -33.54 -6.82 5.64
C MET A 180 -34.18 -6.50 4.29
N LYS A 181 -33.43 -6.57 3.19
CA LYS A 181 -33.97 -6.39 1.83
C LYS A 181 -34.97 -7.47 1.45
N GLU A 182 -34.71 -8.71 1.85
CA GLU A 182 -35.53 -9.87 1.51
C GLU A 182 -36.59 -10.22 2.58
N GLY A 183 -36.73 -9.41 3.64
CA GLY A 183 -37.79 -9.60 4.63
C GLY A 183 -37.61 -10.84 5.52
N HIS A 184 -36.37 -11.29 5.73
CA HIS A 184 -36.04 -12.45 6.55
C HIS A 184 -36.00 -12.10 8.04
N ALA A 185 -36.39 -13.04 8.91
CA ALA A 185 -36.22 -12.89 10.36
C ALA A 185 -34.94 -13.58 10.83
N TYR A 186 -34.28 -13.00 11.83
CA TYR A 186 -33.05 -13.48 12.44
C TYR A 186 -33.24 -13.70 13.94
N ILE A 187 -32.67 -14.78 14.48
CA ILE A 187 -32.65 -15.08 15.93
C ILE A 187 -31.25 -15.54 16.32
N GLY A 188 -30.52 -14.72 17.07
CA GLY A 188 -29.31 -15.12 17.77
C GLY A 188 -29.63 -15.77 19.10
N ILE A 189 -29.04 -16.94 19.40
CA ILE A 189 -29.11 -17.60 20.71
C ILE A 189 -27.73 -17.62 21.39
N THR A 190 -27.67 -17.09 22.61
CA THR A 190 -26.47 -17.17 23.47
C THR A 190 -26.12 -18.63 23.73
N SER A 191 -24.86 -19.00 23.48
CA SER A 191 -24.48 -20.40 23.26
C SER A 191 -23.50 -20.99 24.28
N LYS A 192 -22.98 -20.18 25.22
CA LYS A 192 -21.94 -20.63 26.16
C LYS A 192 -22.01 -19.94 27.51
N THR A 193 -21.53 -20.62 28.55
CA THR A 193 -21.43 -20.08 29.91
C THR A 193 -20.54 -18.84 29.99
N ASP A 194 -19.44 -18.79 29.22
CA ASP A 194 -18.54 -17.63 29.19
C ASP A 194 -19.25 -16.36 28.72
N THR A 195 -20.11 -16.47 27.68
CA THR A 195 -20.82 -15.29 27.14
C THR A 195 -21.97 -14.85 28.04
N ILE A 196 -22.61 -15.76 28.77
CA ILE A 196 -23.58 -15.40 29.82
C ILE A 196 -22.91 -14.65 30.96
N ASN A 197 -21.75 -15.10 31.40
CA ASN A 197 -20.97 -14.40 32.41
C ASN A 197 -20.57 -13.01 31.91
N ALA A 198 -20.24 -12.87 30.63
CA ALA A 198 -19.96 -11.57 30.01
C ALA A 198 -21.19 -10.64 29.94
N LEU A 199 -22.37 -11.16 29.60
CA LEU A 199 -23.61 -10.39 29.65
C LEU A 199 -23.89 -9.87 31.07
N LYS A 200 -23.69 -10.71 32.10
CA LYS A 200 -23.82 -10.31 33.51
C LYS A 200 -22.79 -9.27 33.95
N ASN A 201 -21.60 -9.25 33.33
CA ASN A 201 -20.61 -8.20 33.56
C ASN A 201 -21.04 -6.88 32.89
N PHE A 202 -21.55 -6.97 31.65
CA PHE A 202 -22.02 -5.82 30.88
C PHE A 202 -23.19 -5.11 31.59
N ASP A 203 -24.24 -5.85 31.98
CA ASP A 203 -25.35 -5.31 32.76
C ASP A 203 -25.87 -6.35 33.78
N SER A 204 -25.30 -6.29 34.98
CA SER A 204 -25.62 -7.23 36.07
C SER A 204 -27.08 -7.23 36.50
N LYS A 205 -27.81 -6.12 36.34
CA LYS A 205 -29.23 -6.02 36.72
C LYS A 205 -30.12 -6.61 35.63
N ARG A 206 -29.84 -6.28 34.36
CA ARG A 206 -30.61 -6.77 33.21
C ARG A 206 -30.49 -8.29 33.06
N TYR A 207 -29.27 -8.83 33.22
CA TYR A 207 -28.96 -10.23 32.95
C TYR A 207 -28.93 -11.14 34.19
N ALA A 208 -29.45 -10.68 35.33
CA ALA A 208 -29.46 -11.43 36.59
C ALA A 208 -30.13 -12.81 36.47
N ASP A 209 -31.20 -12.90 35.68
CA ASP A 209 -32.04 -14.10 35.52
C ASP A 209 -31.40 -15.20 34.63
N LEU A 210 -30.31 -14.92 33.90
CA LEU A 210 -29.65 -15.91 33.05
C LEU A 210 -29.03 -17.04 33.89
N ASN A 211 -29.25 -18.30 33.50
CA ASN A 211 -28.79 -19.46 34.27
C ASN A 211 -28.42 -20.65 33.38
N TRP A 212 -27.14 -21.03 33.39
CA TRP A 212 -26.59 -22.22 32.72
C TRP A 212 -25.82 -23.09 33.72
N LYS A 213 -26.37 -23.23 34.93
CA LYS A 213 -25.71 -23.94 36.02
C LYS A 213 -26.40 -25.24 36.35
N VAL A 214 -25.59 -26.28 36.50
CA VAL A 214 -25.97 -27.57 37.09
C VAL A 214 -25.23 -27.73 38.41
N ASN A 215 -25.96 -27.90 39.52
CA ASN A 215 -25.38 -27.98 40.87
C ASN A 215 -24.44 -26.79 41.21
N GLY A 216 -24.79 -25.60 40.72
CA GLY A 216 -24.01 -24.38 40.94
C GLY A 216 -22.78 -24.20 40.04
N GLN A 217 -22.51 -25.16 39.14
CA GLN A 217 -21.38 -25.15 38.20
C GLN A 217 -21.84 -24.87 36.78
N ASP A 218 -21.03 -24.15 36.00
CA ASP A 218 -21.28 -23.81 34.62
C ASP A 218 -21.28 -25.07 33.71
N GLU A 219 -22.36 -25.26 32.94
CA GLU A 219 -22.56 -26.46 32.11
C GLU A 219 -22.99 -26.10 30.68
N ASN A 220 -22.09 -26.30 29.71
CA ASN A 220 -22.35 -25.99 28.31
C ASN A 220 -23.22 -27.05 27.61
N GLY A 221 -23.32 -28.26 28.15
CA GLY A 221 -24.12 -29.36 27.58
C GLY A 221 -25.64 -29.12 27.59
N LEU A 222 -26.12 -28.08 28.29
CA LEU A 222 -27.53 -27.71 28.30
C LEU A 222 -28.01 -27.16 26.93
N ILE A 223 -27.11 -26.63 26.10
CA ILE A 223 -27.43 -25.95 24.84
C ILE A 223 -28.18 -26.82 23.84
N TRP A 224 -27.97 -28.15 23.86
CA TRP A 224 -28.58 -29.05 22.88
C TRP A 224 -30.11 -29.08 23.01
N ASP A 225 -30.61 -29.11 24.24
CA ASP A 225 -32.04 -29.00 24.50
C ASP A 225 -32.53 -27.59 24.22
N MET A 226 -31.78 -26.53 24.58
CA MET A 226 -32.20 -25.15 24.30
C MET A 226 -32.40 -24.89 22.79
N LEU A 227 -31.48 -25.35 21.94
CA LEU A 227 -31.60 -25.25 20.48
C LEU A 227 -32.83 -26.01 19.98
N SER A 228 -33.04 -27.22 20.47
CA SER A 228 -34.14 -28.09 20.06
C SER A 228 -35.50 -27.56 20.51
N GLN A 229 -35.57 -26.97 21.71
CA GLN A 229 -36.76 -26.36 22.29
C GLN A 229 -37.11 -25.04 21.59
N LEU A 230 -36.11 -24.22 21.22
CA LEU A 230 -36.31 -23.06 20.36
C LEU A 230 -36.86 -23.47 19.00
N GLY A 231 -36.26 -24.50 18.37
CA GLY A 231 -36.75 -25.07 17.11
C GLY A 231 -38.21 -25.52 17.24
N SER A 232 -38.55 -26.24 18.31
CA SER A 232 -39.90 -26.73 18.60
C SER A 232 -40.89 -25.57 18.84
N LYS A 233 -40.48 -24.50 19.54
CA LYS A 233 -41.27 -23.26 19.70
C LYS A 233 -41.59 -22.63 18.36
N LEU A 234 -40.59 -22.48 17.48
CA LEU A 234 -40.73 -21.91 16.14
C LEU A 234 -41.61 -22.75 15.20
N ARG A 235 -41.82 -24.04 15.52
CA ARG A 235 -42.77 -24.94 14.81
C ARG A 235 -44.17 -24.98 15.42
N SER A 236 -44.39 -24.30 16.54
CA SER A 236 -45.68 -24.25 17.23
C SER A 236 -46.42 -22.94 16.96
N ASP A 237 -47.70 -22.87 17.34
CA ASP A 237 -48.48 -21.62 17.29
C ASP A 237 -47.91 -20.51 18.19
N SER A 238 -47.01 -20.85 19.13
CA SER A 238 -46.37 -19.91 20.04
C SER A 238 -45.11 -19.22 19.45
N ALA A 239 -44.79 -19.46 18.17
CA ALA A 239 -43.69 -18.75 17.50
C ALA A 239 -43.91 -17.23 17.46
N GLY A 240 -45.17 -16.80 17.36
CA GLY A 240 -45.55 -15.38 17.35
C GLY A 240 -45.16 -14.63 18.62
N ASP A 241 -44.97 -15.32 19.74
CA ASP A 241 -44.57 -14.71 21.02
C ASP A 241 -43.19 -14.05 20.97
N ILE A 242 -42.31 -14.52 20.08
CA ILE A 242 -40.94 -13.98 19.91
C ILE A 242 -40.71 -13.30 18.57
N LEU A 243 -41.66 -13.42 17.63
CA LEU A 243 -41.58 -12.85 16.28
C LEU A 243 -42.68 -11.82 16.00
N GLY A 244 -43.19 -11.13 17.03
CA GLY A 244 -44.18 -10.05 16.84
C GLY A 244 -45.48 -10.51 16.17
N GLY A 245 -45.90 -11.76 16.39
CA GLY A 245 -47.08 -12.37 15.77
C GLY A 245 -46.84 -13.01 14.39
N LEU A 246 -45.62 -12.96 13.85
CA LEU A 246 -45.28 -13.63 12.59
C LEU A 246 -45.26 -15.16 12.74
N LYS A 247 -45.55 -15.86 11.64
CA LYS A 247 -45.60 -17.33 11.58
C LYS A 247 -44.52 -17.89 10.65
N PRO A 248 -43.46 -18.51 11.20
CA PRO A 248 -42.39 -19.11 10.39
C PRO A 248 -42.93 -20.20 9.46
N GLN A 249 -42.51 -20.14 8.19
CA GLN A 249 -42.69 -21.24 7.24
C GLN A 249 -41.44 -22.11 7.18
N TYR A 250 -40.27 -21.46 7.17
CA TYR A 250 -38.96 -22.09 7.09
C TYR A 250 -38.06 -21.62 8.23
N VAL A 251 -37.36 -22.55 8.88
CA VAL A 251 -36.44 -22.25 9.98
C VAL A 251 -35.11 -22.92 9.68
N TYR A 252 -34.03 -22.15 9.65
CA TYR A 252 -32.67 -22.63 9.38
C TYR A 252 -31.80 -22.44 10.62
N LEU A 253 -30.80 -23.30 10.81
CA LEU A 253 -29.84 -23.17 11.90
C LEU A 253 -28.44 -22.97 11.33
N SER A 254 -27.72 -21.99 11.86
CA SER A 254 -26.40 -21.59 11.42
C SER A 254 -25.45 -21.39 12.58
N GLY A 255 -24.16 -21.47 12.28
CA GLY A 255 -23.10 -21.17 13.24
C GLY A 255 -21.78 -20.92 12.54
N GLN A 256 -21.03 -19.95 13.05
CA GLN A 256 -19.72 -19.55 12.53
C GLN A 256 -18.58 -19.95 13.48
N SER A 257 -17.44 -20.42 12.96
CA SER A 257 -16.24 -20.76 13.74
C SER A 257 -16.56 -21.71 14.89
N GLN A 258 -16.35 -21.32 16.16
CA GLN A 258 -16.71 -22.13 17.32
C GLN A 258 -18.20 -22.54 17.30
N SER A 259 -19.10 -21.66 16.87
CA SER A 259 -20.52 -22.01 16.71
C SER A 259 -20.78 -23.01 15.58
N GLY A 260 -19.99 -22.98 14.51
CA GLY A 260 -20.02 -24.00 13.46
C GLY A 260 -19.61 -25.38 13.99
N ILE A 261 -18.66 -25.42 14.93
CA ILE A 261 -18.24 -26.64 15.63
C ILE A 261 -19.36 -27.19 16.53
N TYR A 262 -20.09 -26.31 17.24
CA TYR A 262 -21.30 -26.70 17.99
C TYR A 262 -22.39 -27.23 17.05
N LEU A 263 -22.60 -26.57 15.90
CA LEU A 263 -23.56 -27.00 14.90
C LEU A 263 -23.26 -28.40 14.37
N ASN A 264 -22.00 -28.67 13.99
CA ASN A 264 -21.58 -30.01 13.54
C ASN A 264 -21.86 -31.08 14.60
N THR A 265 -21.56 -30.77 15.87
CA THR A 265 -21.83 -31.66 17.01
C THR A 265 -23.33 -31.92 17.19
N TYR A 266 -24.14 -30.87 17.09
CA TYR A 266 -25.60 -30.97 17.21
C TYR A 266 -26.21 -31.83 16.10
N ILE A 267 -25.80 -31.62 14.85
CA ILE A 267 -26.30 -32.39 13.70
C ILE A 267 -25.87 -33.85 13.83
N THR A 268 -24.61 -34.12 14.20
CA THR A 268 -24.09 -35.48 14.38
C THR A 268 -24.84 -36.26 15.44
N LEU A 269 -25.20 -35.63 16.57
CA LEU A 269 -25.79 -36.34 17.69
C LEU A 269 -27.32 -36.38 17.67
N PHE A 270 -27.98 -35.33 17.18
CA PHE A 270 -29.41 -35.14 17.43
C PHE A 270 -30.29 -35.17 16.17
N ASP A 271 -29.78 -34.91 14.96
CA ASP A 271 -30.63 -34.72 13.77
C ASP A 271 -31.63 -35.87 13.52
N GLU A 272 -31.17 -37.12 13.55
CA GLU A 272 -32.03 -38.30 13.38
C GLU A 272 -33.10 -38.41 14.48
N LEU A 273 -32.78 -38.00 15.71
CA LEU A 273 -33.73 -38.01 16.83
C LEU A 273 -34.80 -36.92 16.63
N LEU A 274 -34.42 -35.77 16.11
CA LEU A 274 -35.30 -34.62 15.85
C LEU A 274 -36.33 -34.93 14.76
N GLU A 275 -35.91 -35.50 13.63
CA GLU A 275 -36.81 -35.86 12.52
C GLU A 275 -37.91 -36.83 12.99
N ASN A 276 -37.51 -37.84 13.77
CA ASN A 276 -38.43 -38.81 14.35
C ASN A 276 -39.36 -38.20 15.41
N SER A 277 -38.96 -37.11 16.04
CA SER A 277 -39.74 -36.46 17.09
C SER A 277 -40.88 -35.61 16.50
N ASN A 278 -40.66 -34.86 15.43
CA ASN A 278 -41.63 -33.90 14.90
C ASN A 278 -42.49 -34.48 13.75
N HIS A 279 -43.12 -35.64 13.99
CA HIS A 279 -44.01 -36.32 13.05
C HIS A 279 -43.39 -36.58 11.66
N GLY A 280 -42.07 -36.81 11.59
CA GLY A 280 -41.34 -37.01 10.34
C GLY A 280 -41.05 -35.71 9.57
N LYS A 281 -41.18 -34.54 10.22
CA LYS A 281 -40.72 -33.25 9.70
C LYS A 281 -39.50 -32.79 10.50
N PRO A 282 -38.43 -32.29 9.88
CA PRO A 282 -37.25 -31.83 10.60
C PRO A 282 -37.55 -30.54 11.40
N LEU A 283 -36.91 -30.35 12.56
CA LEU A 283 -37.06 -29.10 13.33
C LEU A 283 -36.50 -27.91 12.57
N PHE A 284 -35.35 -28.09 11.91
CA PHE A 284 -34.73 -27.10 11.03
C PHE A 284 -34.81 -27.60 9.58
N ASN A 285 -35.16 -26.72 8.65
CA ASN A 285 -35.24 -27.05 7.24
C ASN A 285 -33.88 -27.22 6.58
N GLY A 286 -32.80 -26.77 7.21
CA GLY A 286 -31.44 -26.91 6.74
C GLY A 286 -30.44 -26.29 7.70
N TYR A 287 -29.17 -26.64 7.52
CA TYR A 287 -28.06 -26.26 8.39
C TYR A 287 -26.95 -25.58 7.59
N MET A 288 -26.34 -24.53 8.16
CA MET A 288 -25.21 -23.82 7.54
C MET A 288 -24.05 -23.63 8.54
N ASN A 289 -22.95 -24.33 8.29
CA ASN A 289 -21.69 -24.11 9.00
C ASN A 289 -20.82 -23.13 8.21
N ILE A 290 -20.40 -22.04 8.86
CA ILE A 290 -19.47 -21.06 8.31
C ILE A 290 -18.13 -21.20 9.07
N VAL A 291 -17.07 -21.63 8.39
CA VAL A 291 -15.69 -21.68 8.90
C VAL A 291 -15.49 -22.39 10.26
N GLY A 292 -16.33 -23.36 10.60
CA GLY A 292 -16.23 -24.16 11.83
C GLY A 292 -15.73 -25.58 11.58
N PRO A 293 -14.40 -25.83 11.57
CA PRO A 293 -13.88 -27.17 11.34
C PRO A 293 -13.99 -28.05 12.60
N GLY A 294 -14.56 -29.26 12.48
CA GLY A 294 -14.57 -30.27 13.55
C GLY A 294 -15.81 -30.23 14.48
N THR A 295 -15.73 -30.93 15.61
CA THR A 295 -16.79 -31.03 16.66
C THR A 295 -16.29 -30.55 18.03
N THR A 296 -17.18 -30.46 19.01
CA THR A 296 -16.87 -30.09 20.39
C THR A 296 -17.39 -31.13 21.39
N TYR A 297 -17.09 -30.94 22.68
CA TYR A 297 -17.54 -31.84 23.74
C TYR A 297 -19.06 -31.76 23.94
N VAL A 298 -19.69 -32.90 24.18
CA VAL A 298 -21.14 -33.00 24.39
C VAL A 298 -21.60 -32.39 25.73
N SER A 299 -20.69 -32.17 26.67
CA SER A 299 -20.91 -31.50 27.95
C SER A 299 -19.59 -30.93 28.47
N SER A 300 -19.63 -30.07 29.49
CA SER A 300 -18.43 -29.51 30.12
C SER A 300 -17.51 -30.63 30.64
N GLY A 301 -16.41 -30.90 29.92
CA GLY A 301 -15.48 -31.99 30.23
C GLY A 301 -15.93 -33.39 29.77
N GLY A 302 -16.99 -33.48 28.97
CA GLY A 302 -17.52 -34.73 28.41
C GLY A 302 -16.74 -35.24 27.19
N PRO A 303 -17.17 -36.37 26.59
CA PRO A 303 -16.61 -36.88 25.34
C PRO A 303 -16.99 -36.03 24.11
N GLN A 304 -16.24 -36.17 23.03
CA GLN A 304 -16.47 -35.51 21.74
C GLN A 304 -16.82 -36.55 20.66
N PRO A 305 -17.77 -36.28 19.75
CA PRO A 305 -18.10 -37.19 18.66
C PRO A 305 -16.93 -37.42 17.70
N LYS A 306 -16.82 -38.64 17.18
CA LYS A 306 -15.80 -39.01 16.18
C LYS A 306 -16.16 -38.55 14.77
N THR A 307 -17.46 -38.51 14.45
CA THR A 307 -17.93 -38.05 13.13
C THR A 307 -18.13 -36.53 13.12
N THR A 308 -17.49 -35.84 12.17
CA THR A 308 -17.68 -34.39 12.01
C THR A 308 -18.96 -34.06 11.25
N TYR A 309 -19.14 -34.67 10.08
CA TYR A 309 -20.25 -34.35 9.17
C TYR A 309 -21.16 -35.57 8.97
N SER A 310 -22.19 -35.73 9.82
CA SER A 310 -23.19 -36.78 9.64
C SER A 310 -24.05 -36.57 8.38
N ASN A 311 -24.75 -37.63 7.95
CA ASN A 311 -25.69 -37.54 6.85
C ASN A 311 -27.03 -37.01 7.36
N THR A 312 -27.65 -36.12 6.60
CA THR A 312 -28.94 -35.49 6.95
C THR A 312 -29.87 -35.49 5.74
N GLY A 313 -31.18 -35.65 5.99
CA GLY A 313 -32.23 -35.57 4.96
C GLY A 313 -32.57 -34.13 4.52
N VAL A 314 -32.14 -33.14 5.30
CA VAL A 314 -32.21 -31.72 4.97
C VAL A 314 -30.88 -31.19 4.43
N PRO A 315 -30.87 -30.11 3.62
CA PRO A 315 -29.62 -29.52 3.16
C PRO A 315 -28.71 -29.10 4.31
N TYR A 316 -27.46 -29.56 4.26
CA TYR A 316 -26.40 -29.19 5.17
C TYR A 316 -25.23 -28.61 4.36
N MET A 317 -25.05 -27.31 4.51
CA MET A 317 -24.06 -26.52 3.79
C MET A 317 -22.88 -26.22 4.70
N VAL A 318 -21.67 -26.54 4.25
CA VAL A 318 -20.42 -26.20 4.93
C VAL A 318 -19.63 -25.27 4.02
N ILE A 319 -19.31 -24.06 4.49
CA ILE A 319 -18.47 -23.10 3.78
C ILE A 319 -17.22 -22.79 4.60
N MET A 320 -16.06 -23.07 4.03
CA MET A 320 -14.74 -22.77 4.58
C MET A 320 -14.08 -21.65 3.78
N SER A 321 -13.29 -20.84 4.46
CA SER A 321 -12.33 -19.92 3.86
C SER A 321 -11.03 -20.66 3.54
N GLU A 322 -10.03 -19.96 3.00
CA GLU A 322 -8.71 -20.56 2.84
C GLU A 322 -8.05 -20.84 4.20
N PHE A 323 -8.41 -20.13 5.27
CA PHE A 323 -7.74 -20.23 6.57
C PHE A 323 -7.93 -21.59 7.29
N GLU A 324 -9.08 -22.26 7.14
CA GLU A 324 -9.48 -23.30 8.12
C GLU A 324 -8.57 -24.53 8.17
N HIS A 325 -7.79 -24.80 7.11
CA HIS A 325 -6.79 -25.87 7.13
C HIS A 325 -5.70 -25.64 8.19
N ASN A 326 -5.43 -24.40 8.59
CA ASN A 326 -4.43 -24.06 9.61
C ASN A 326 -4.80 -24.58 11.01
N PHE A 327 -6.08 -24.86 11.29
CA PHE A 327 -6.47 -25.50 12.55
C PHE A 327 -5.84 -26.89 12.71
N ALA A 328 -5.59 -27.62 11.61
CA ALA A 328 -4.90 -28.92 11.65
C ALA A 328 -3.40 -28.78 11.98
N ASN A 329 -2.82 -27.59 11.78
CA ASN A 329 -1.41 -27.30 12.05
C ASN A 329 -1.15 -26.98 13.54
N LEU A 330 -2.19 -26.83 14.36
CA LEU A 330 -2.06 -26.51 15.78
C LEU A 330 -1.89 -27.77 16.66
N SER A 331 -1.13 -27.61 17.74
CA SER A 331 -0.88 -28.68 18.71
C SER A 331 -2.06 -28.93 19.66
N SER A 332 -2.79 -27.89 20.08
CA SER A 332 -3.98 -27.97 20.95
C SER A 332 -4.76 -26.65 20.98
N LEU A 333 -6.10 -26.68 20.94
CA LEU A 333 -6.98 -25.55 21.26
C LEU A 333 -8.06 -25.98 22.28
N PRO A 334 -8.36 -25.18 23.33
CA PRO A 334 -9.41 -25.52 24.27
C PRO A 334 -10.77 -25.73 23.58
N GLY A 335 -11.39 -26.90 23.80
CA GLY A 335 -12.69 -27.23 23.19
C GLY A 335 -12.62 -27.88 21.80
N MET A 336 -11.41 -28.14 21.30
CA MET A 336 -11.14 -28.78 20.01
C MET A 336 -10.25 -30.02 20.23
N SER A 337 -10.47 -31.08 19.46
CA SER A 337 -9.71 -32.33 19.60
C SER A 337 -8.21 -32.12 19.29
N ASP A 338 -7.32 -32.65 20.14
CA ASP A 338 -5.86 -32.69 19.88
C ASP A 338 -5.50 -33.51 18.62
N LYS A 339 -6.47 -34.27 18.08
CA LYS A 339 -6.40 -35.08 16.86
C LYS A 339 -7.22 -34.49 15.71
N ALA A 340 -7.69 -33.25 15.80
CA ALA A 340 -8.48 -32.63 14.74
C ALA A 340 -7.67 -32.57 13.44
N GLU A 341 -8.08 -33.37 12.45
CA GLU A 341 -7.66 -33.23 11.07
C GLU A 341 -8.64 -32.29 10.35
N TYR A 342 -8.15 -31.57 9.33
CA TYR A 342 -9.02 -30.83 8.43
C TYR A 342 -9.77 -31.83 7.53
N GLU A 343 -11.01 -32.16 7.90
CA GLU A 343 -11.85 -33.14 7.23
C GLU A 343 -12.64 -32.49 6.09
N ARG A 344 -12.56 -33.07 4.89
CA ARG A 344 -13.44 -32.80 3.75
C ARG A 344 -14.40 -33.96 3.58
N LYS A 345 -15.65 -33.67 3.21
CA LYS A 345 -16.67 -34.67 2.87
C LYS A 345 -17.18 -34.39 1.45
N PRO A 346 -17.23 -35.40 0.56
CA PRO A 346 -17.81 -35.23 -0.77
C PRO A 346 -19.27 -34.81 -0.73
N ASP A 347 -19.66 -34.01 -1.71
CA ASP A 347 -21.02 -33.53 -1.90
C ASP A 347 -21.99 -34.70 -2.13
N SER A 348 -23.26 -34.49 -1.74
CA SER A 348 -24.31 -35.47 -2.00
C SER A 348 -25.66 -34.81 -2.20
N SER A 349 -26.47 -35.36 -3.12
CA SER A 349 -27.83 -34.88 -3.37
C SER A 349 -28.90 -35.95 -3.17
N THR A 350 -28.57 -37.00 -2.42
CA THR A 350 -29.51 -38.09 -2.16
C THR A 350 -30.55 -37.69 -1.13
N LYS A 351 -31.68 -38.41 -1.08
CA LYS A 351 -32.76 -38.13 -0.12
C LYS A 351 -32.28 -38.14 1.35
N ASN A 352 -31.32 -39.00 1.68
CA ASN A 352 -30.85 -39.22 3.05
C ASN A 352 -29.50 -38.53 3.32
N ASN A 353 -28.95 -37.81 2.34
CA ASN A 353 -27.71 -37.06 2.48
C ASN A 353 -27.72 -35.90 1.47
N LYS A 354 -28.17 -34.74 1.93
CA LYS A 354 -28.12 -33.48 1.18
C LYS A 354 -27.00 -32.62 1.74
N PHE A 355 -25.81 -32.69 1.14
CA PHE A 355 -24.60 -32.11 1.70
C PHE A 355 -23.78 -31.35 0.66
N ARG A 356 -23.21 -30.20 1.05
CA ARG A 356 -22.23 -29.45 0.26
C ARG A 356 -21.03 -28.99 1.11
N PHE A 357 -19.83 -29.11 0.55
CA PHE A 357 -18.60 -28.60 1.16
C PHE A 357 -17.88 -27.62 0.24
N TYR A 358 -17.88 -26.34 0.60
CA TYR A 358 -17.30 -25.25 -0.16
C TYR A 358 -16.01 -24.75 0.49
N GLU A 359 -15.03 -24.41 -0.34
CA GLU A 359 -13.80 -23.72 0.07
C GLU A 359 -13.61 -22.51 -0.84
N VAL A 360 -13.49 -21.31 -0.26
CA VAL A 360 -13.31 -20.07 -1.02
C VAL A 360 -11.84 -19.66 -0.95
N ALA A 361 -11.18 -19.60 -2.12
CA ALA A 361 -9.77 -19.24 -2.23
C ALA A 361 -9.53 -17.76 -1.83
N GLY A 362 -8.43 -17.48 -1.14
CA GLY A 362 -7.99 -16.13 -0.73
C GLY A 362 -8.75 -15.50 0.44
N ALA A 363 -9.95 -16.00 0.77
CA ALA A 363 -10.77 -15.43 1.83
C ALA A 363 -10.21 -15.78 3.24
N PRO A 364 -10.26 -14.84 4.21
CA PRO A 364 -9.89 -15.09 5.59
C PRO A 364 -11.05 -15.66 6.44
N HIS A 365 -10.71 -16.13 7.66
CA HIS A 365 -11.67 -16.66 8.64
C HIS A 365 -12.66 -15.59 9.13
N THR A 366 -12.15 -14.40 9.45
CA THR A 366 -12.93 -13.28 10.00
C THR A 366 -12.78 -12.02 9.15
N ASP A 367 -13.86 -11.26 9.07
CA ASP A 367 -13.87 -9.92 8.47
C ASP A 367 -14.05 -8.88 9.58
N PRO A 368 -13.03 -8.05 9.88
CA PRO A 368 -13.12 -7.00 10.88
C PRO A 368 -13.79 -5.72 10.34
N THR A 369 -14.09 -5.64 9.04
CA THR A 369 -14.64 -4.45 8.36
C THR A 369 -16.16 -4.45 8.27
N LEU A 370 -16.83 -5.42 8.89
CA LEU A 370 -18.29 -5.51 8.90
C LEU A 370 -18.94 -4.28 9.55
N ASP A 371 -19.98 -3.74 8.90
CA ASP A 371 -20.71 -2.56 9.38
C ASP A 371 -21.48 -2.80 10.68
N VAL A 372 -21.90 -4.05 10.95
CA VAL A 372 -22.75 -4.39 12.09
C VAL A 372 -22.02 -5.29 13.08
N ILE A 373 -21.05 -4.70 13.79
CA ILE A 373 -20.37 -5.31 14.94
C ILE A 373 -20.54 -4.44 16.20
N PRO A 374 -20.49 -5.03 17.42
CA PRO A 374 -20.51 -4.27 18.66
C PRO A 374 -19.30 -3.33 18.77
N PHE A 375 -19.49 -2.15 19.37
CA PHE A 375 -18.37 -1.26 19.67
C PHE A 375 -17.36 -1.94 20.60
N SER A 376 -16.07 -1.68 20.37
CA SER A 376 -15.00 -2.22 21.23
C SER A 376 -15.15 -1.82 22.70
N ASP A 377 -15.76 -0.66 22.99
CA ASP A 377 -16.00 -0.23 24.37
C ASP A 377 -17.12 -1.03 25.06
N GLU A 378 -18.14 -1.47 24.32
CA GLU A 378 -19.15 -2.40 24.87
C GLU A 378 -18.57 -3.78 25.13
N ILE A 379 -17.75 -4.28 24.21
CA ILE A 379 -17.07 -5.58 24.39
C ILE A 379 -16.23 -5.57 25.69
N LYS A 380 -15.55 -4.45 25.99
CA LYS A 380 -14.78 -4.29 27.23
C LYS A 380 -15.65 -4.35 28.50
N LEU A 381 -16.88 -3.81 28.48
CA LEU A 381 -17.80 -3.89 29.62
C LEU A 381 -18.18 -5.33 29.97
N GLY A 382 -18.27 -6.21 28.96
CA GLY A 382 -18.45 -7.65 29.16
C GLY A 382 -17.19 -8.42 29.55
N ASN A 383 -16.02 -7.75 29.67
CA ASN A 383 -14.70 -8.37 29.78
C ASN A 383 -14.32 -9.25 28.57
N GLY A 384 -14.87 -8.93 27.40
CA GLY A 384 -14.55 -9.58 26.13
C GLY A 384 -13.26 -9.04 25.50
N LYS A 385 -12.77 -9.76 24.49
CA LYS A 385 -11.67 -9.33 23.63
C LYS A 385 -12.23 -8.56 22.44
N GLY A 386 -12.06 -7.24 22.44
CA GLY A 386 -12.44 -6.40 21.29
C GLY A 386 -11.72 -6.80 20.01
N ARG A 387 -12.25 -6.34 18.87
CA ARG A 387 -11.59 -6.43 17.55
C ARG A 387 -11.07 -5.04 17.16
N PRO A 388 -10.03 -4.49 17.82
CA PRO A 388 -9.50 -3.19 17.42
C PRO A 388 -8.95 -3.24 15.99
N PRO A 389 -8.88 -2.10 15.28
CA PRO A 389 -8.18 -2.01 14.01
C PRO A 389 -6.81 -2.66 14.11
N LYS A 390 -6.52 -3.57 13.19
CA LYS A 390 -5.26 -4.32 13.19
C LYS A 390 -4.18 -3.47 12.52
N GLU A 391 -2.97 -3.55 13.04
CA GLU A 391 -1.78 -3.02 12.36
C GLU A 391 -1.25 -4.08 11.39
N TYR A 392 -0.89 -3.64 10.18
CA TYR A 392 -0.32 -4.45 9.11
C TYR A 392 1.16 -4.13 8.94
N ASP A 393 1.96 -5.12 8.53
CA ASP A 393 3.36 -4.87 8.20
C ASP A 393 3.45 -3.96 6.97
N PRO A 394 4.51 -3.14 6.80
CA PRO A 394 4.66 -2.29 5.63
C PRO A 394 4.45 -3.05 4.32
N GLY A 395 3.50 -2.61 3.50
CA GLY A 395 3.12 -3.25 2.24
C GLY A 395 1.93 -4.22 2.32
N HIS A 396 1.54 -4.64 3.53
CA HIS A 396 0.31 -5.39 3.75
C HIS A 396 -0.86 -4.45 4.06
N TYR A 397 -2.02 -4.79 3.54
CA TYR A 397 -3.29 -4.09 3.74
C TYR A 397 -4.34 -5.09 4.22
N GLU A 398 -5.40 -4.62 4.87
CA GLU A 398 -6.59 -5.42 5.13
C GLU A 398 -7.09 -6.07 3.83
N SER A 399 -7.48 -7.35 3.89
CA SER A 399 -8.02 -8.04 2.71
C SER A 399 -9.36 -7.42 2.32
N ASP A 400 -9.53 -7.10 1.04
CA ASP A 400 -10.84 -6.69 0.52
C ASP A 400 -11.72 -7.89 0.09
N LEU A 401 -11.16 -9.10 0.07
CA LEU A 401 -11.84 -10.36 -0.23
C LEU A 401 -12.31 -11.05 1.05
N ASN A 402 -13.62 -11.28 1.15
CA ASN A 402 -14.31 -11.87 2.30
C ASN A 402 -15.46 -12.79 1.85
N LEU A 403 -16.10 -13.51 2.80
CA LEU A 403 -17.07 -14.58 2.50
C LEU A 403 -18.54 -14.15 2.28
N GLN A 404 -18.90 -12.87 2.50
CA GLN A 404 -20.30 -12.42 2.61
C GLN A 404 -21.16 -12.81 1.40
N SER A 405 -20.70 -12.47 0.18
CA SER A 405 -21.44 -12.75 -1.06
C SER A 405 -21.68 -14.26 -1.26
N PHE A 406 -20.75 -15.10 -0.80
CA PHE A 406 -20.88 -16.56 -0.88
C PHE A 406 -21.83 -17.09 0.20
N VAL A 407 -21.77 -16.55 1.42
CA VAL A 407 -22.67 -16.90 2.52
C VAL A 407 -24.14 -16.61 2.16
N ASN A 408 -24.43 -15.46 1.56
CA ASN A 408 -25.80 -15.13 1.13
C ASN A 408 -26.31 -16.10 0.05
N ALA A 409 -25.45 -16.46 -0.92
CA ALA A 409 -25.80 -17.44 -1.94
C ALA A 409 -26.03 -18.85 -1.37
N VAL A 410 -25.20 -19.29 -0.41
CA VAL A 410 -25.40 -20.58 0.28
C VAL A 410 -26.77 -20.63 0.96
N GLN A 411 -27.18 -19.55 1.63
CA GLN A 411 -28.48 -19.47 2.31
C GLN A 411 -29.65 -19.56 1.33
N GLU A 412 -29.57 -18.85 0.20
CA GLU A 412 -30.60 -18.89 -0.83
C GLU A 412 -30.66 -20.25 -1.54
N ASN A 413 -29.51 -20.85 -1.87
CA ASN A 413 -29.43 -22.18 -2.48
C ASN A 413 -29.99 -23.25 -1.53
N MET A 414 -29.69 -23.14 -0.24
CA MET A 414 -30.28 -24.00 0.79
C MET A 414 -31.80 -23.88 0.79
N HIS A 415 -32.34 -22.66 0.70
CA HIS A 415 -33.78 -22.45 0.64
C HIS A 415 -34.41 -23.08 -0.61
N LYS A 416 -33.87 -22.83 -1.81
CA LYS A 416 -34.35 -23.44 -3.07
C LYS A 416 -34.32 -24.97 -3.01
N TRP A 417 -33.31 -25.54 -2.37
CA TRP A 417 -33.24 -27.00 -2.21
C TRP A 417 -34.31 -27.55 -1.28
N VAL A 418 -34.73 -26.78 -0.27
CA VAL A 418 -35.84 -27.13 0.60
C VAL A 418 -37.19 -27.01 -0.11
N THR A 419 -37.42 -25.92 -0.83
CA THR A 419 -38.75 -25.56 -1.34
C THR A 419 -39.04 -26.10 -2.73
N GLU A 420 -38.03 -26.13 -3.59
CA GLU A 420 -38.15 -26.51 -5.01
C GLU A 420 -37.47 -27.85 -5.30
N GLY A 421 -36.67 -28.37 -4.36
CA GLY A 421 -35.91 -29.61 -4.54
C GLY A 421 -34.69 -29.46 -5.45
N ILE A 422 -34.32 -28.22 -5.82
CA ILE A 422 -33.17 -27.91 -6.67
C ILE A 422 -31.90 -27.97 -5.81
N PRO A 423 -30.98 -28.93 -6.03
CA PRO A 423 -29.76 -29.01 -5.24
C PRO A 423 -28.89 -27.76 -5.37
N ALA A 424 -28.26 -27.35 -4.27
CA ALA A 424 -27.24 -26.31 -4.30
C ALA A 424 -26.09 -26.71 -5.24
N PRO A 425 -25.35 -25.74 -5.83
CA PRO A 425 -24.19 -26.02 -6.69
C PRO A 425 -23.19 -26.96 -6.01
N SER A 426 -22.55 -27.83 -6.77
CA SER A 426 -21.54 -28.75 -6.22
C SER A 426 -20.13 -28.19 -6.38
N ALA A 427 -19.30 -28.30 -5.33
CA ALA A 427 -17.92 -27.81 -5.31
C ALA A 427 -16.87 -28.94 -5.15
N ASP A 428 -17.25 -30.20 -5.37
CA ASP A 428 -16.36 -31.38 -5.27
C ASP A 428 -15.10 -31.27 -6.16
N ASP A 429 -15.19 -30.55 -7.27
CA ASP A 429 -14.09 -30.28 -8.21
C ASP A 429 -13.40 -28.92 -7.98
N LYS A 430 -13.78 -28.20 -6.91
CA LYS A 430 -13.38 -26.82 -6.60
C LYS A 430 -12.89 -26.69 -5.16
N TRP A 431 -12.20 -27.69 -4.66
CA TRP A 431 -11.48 -27.60 -3.39
C TRP A 431 -10.11 -26.97 -3.59
N ILE A 432 -9.61 -26.30 -2.55
CA ILE A 432 -8.29 -25.67 -2.54
C ILE A 432 -7.22 -26.77 -2.69
N ASP A 433 -6.22 -26.47 -3.51
CA ASP A 433 -5.11 -27.37 -3.73
C ASP A 433 -4.09 -27.25 -2.59
N PHE A 434 -3.95 -28.32 -1.81
CA PHE A 434 -2.96 -28.39 -0.74
C PHE A 434 -1.80 -29.33 -1.10
N SER A 435 -0.59 -28.94 -0.70
CA SER A 435 0.48 -29.90 -0.42
C SER A 435 0.33 -30.41 1.02
N LYS A 436 0.67 -31.68 1.24
CA LYS A 436 0.51 -32.35 2.53
C LYS A 436 1.85 -32.85 3.04
N LYS A 437 2.14 -32.64 4.32
CA LYS A 437 3.33 -33.18 5.00
C LYS A 437 2.92 -33.82 6.32
N ASN A 438 3.33 -35.07 6.55
CA ASN A 438 3.10 -35.72 7.83
C ASN A 438 4.26 -35.40 8.79
N GLU A 439 3.95 -34.81 9.93
CA GLU A 439 4.93 -34.44 10.97
C GLU A 439 4.34 -34.72 12.36
N GLY A 440 5.07 -35.46 13.20
CA GLY A 440 4.60 -35.78 14.56
C GLY A 440 3.28 -36.58 14.64
N GLY A 441 2.88 -37.27 13.57
CA GLY A 441 1.59 -37.98 13.50
C GLY A 441 0.40 -37.10 13.09
N LYS A 442 0.63 -35.86 12.67
CA LYS A 442 -0.37 -34.95 12.11
C LYS A 442 -0.09 -34.69 10.62
N THR A 443 -1.14 -34.50 9.83
CA THR A 443 -1.03 -34.02 8.44
C THR A 443 -1.09 -32.50 8.43
N LEU A 444 0.02 -31.87 8.08
CA LEU A 444 0.12 -30.44 7.85
C LEU A 444 -0.27 -30.12 6.42
N TYR A 445 -1.01 -29.03 6.25
CA TYR A 445 -1.48 -28.54 4.96
C TYR A 445 -0.76 -27.23 4.61
N THR A 446 -0.36 -27.09 3.36
CA THR A 446 0.19 -25.84 2.81
C THR A 446 -0.44 -25.59 1.45
N THR A 447 -1.12 -24.45 1.33
CA THR A 447 -1.78 -24.01 0.09
C THR A 447 -0.79 -23.97 -1.07
N LYS A 448 -1.17 -24.57 -2.21
CA LYS A 448 -0.46 -24.37 -3.47
C LYS A 448 -0.96 -23.07 -4.08
N THR A 449 -0.04 -22.28 -4.62
CA THR A 449 -0.36 -20.97 -5.19
C THR A 449 0.00 -20.91 -6.67
N ASP A 450 -0.66 -20.01 -7.39
CA ASP A 450 -0.28 -19.60 -8.74
C ASP A 450 1.01 -18.74 -8.73
N GLU A 451 1.46 -18.28 -9.91
CA GLU A 451 2.63 -17.40 -10.05
C GLU A 451 2.50 -16.05 -9.34
N ASN A 452 1.29 -15.68 -8.95
CA ASN A 452 0.96 -14.46 -8.24
C ASN A 452 0.81 -14.67 -6.72
N GLY A 453 1.04 -15.89 -6.23
CA GLY A 453 0.96 -16.22 -4.81
C GLY A 453 -0.45 -16.45 -4.30
N ASN A 454 -1.46 -16.52 -5.17
CA ASN A 454 -2.85 -16.76 -4.78
C ASN A 454 -3.22 -18.24 -4.86
N ALA A 455 -4.09 -18.71 -3.96
CA ALA A 455 -4.41 -20.12 -3.79
C ALA A 455 -5.05 -20.78 -5.01
N LEU A 456 -4.45 -21.88 -5.50
CA LEU A 456 -5.00 -22.74 -6.56
C LEU A 456 -6.18 -23.58 -6.06
N GLY A 457 -7.07 -23.94 -6.98
CA GLY A 457 -8.33 -24.60 -6.64
C GLY A 457 -9.28 -23.65 -5.91
N GLY A 458 -10.25 -24.22 -5.19
CA GLY A 458 -11.27 -23.43 -4.50
C GLY A 458 -12.34 -22.85 -5.43
N ILE A 459 -13.38 -22.28 -4.84
CA ILE A 459 -14.25 -21.32 -5.51
C ILE A 459 -13.45 -20.00 -5.61
N ARG A 460 -13.02 -19.64 -6.82
CA ARG A 460 -12.18 -18.45 -7.08
C ARG A 460 -13.02 -17.23 -7.43
N ASP A 461 -12.98 -16.23 -6.56
CA ASP A 461 -13.50 -14.88 -6.79
C ASP A 461 -12.75 -14.20 -7.96
N PRO A 462 -13.37 -13.28 -8.72
CA PRO A 462 -12.67 -12.51 -9.75
C PRO A 462 -11.38 -11.81 -9.28
N ARG A 463 -11.30 -11.42 -8.00
CA ARG A 463 -10.09 -10.84 -7.40
C ARG A 463 -8.94 -11.83 -7.24
N ILE A 464 -9.22 -13.13 -7.30
CA ILE A 464 -8.23 -14.21 -7.28
C ILE A 464 -7.93 -14.69 -8.70
N GLU A 465 -8.93 -14.71 -9.60
CA GLU A 465 -8.73 -15.10 -10.99
C GLU A 465 -8.00 -14.03 -11.82
N TYR A 466 -8.30 -12.75 -11.56
CA TYR A 466 -7.65 -11.59 -12.14
C TYR A 466 -7.13 -10.69 -11.01
N PRO A 467 -6.01 -11.08 -10.37
CA PRO A 467 -5.53 -10.41 -9.17
C PRO A 467 -4.81 -9.10 -9.47
N VAL A 468 -5.10 -8.10 -8.64
CA VAL A 468 -4.26 -6.89 -8.49
C VAL A 468 -3.41 -6.92 -7.22
N ALA A 469 -3.49 -8.03 -6.48
CA ALA A 469 -2.81 -8.26 -5.20
C ALA A 469 -2.56 -9.75 -4.96
N THR A 470 -1.59 -10.05 -4.10
CA THR A 470 -1.45 -11.36 -3.45
C THR A 470 -2.28 -11.36 -2.17
N TYR A 471 -3.21 -12.30 -2.04
CA TYR A 471 -4.09 -12.45 -0.88
C TYR A 471 -3.55 -13.49 0.09
N PHE A 472 -3.59 -13.16 1.37
CA PHE A 472 -3.23 -14.02 2.47
C PHE A 472 -4.43 -14.19 3.38
N ALA A 473 -4.86 -15.43 3.60
CA ALA A 473 -5.94 -15.76 4.53
C ALA A 473 -5.61 -15.42 6.00
N SER A 474 -4.34 -15.04 6.27
CA SER A 474 -3.85 -14.55 7.55
C SER A 474 -3.11 -13.22 7.41
N ARG A 475 -3.22 -12.38 8.44
CA ARG A 475 -2.55 -11.08 8.52
C ARG A 475 -1.06 -11.26 8.41
N ASN A 476 -0.42 -10.49 7.53
CA ASN A 476 1.01 -10.54 7.25
C ASN A 476 1.53 -11.95 6.86
N GLY A 477 0.65 -12.84 6.41
CA GLY A 477 0.99 -14.25 6.15
C GLY A 477 1.40 -15.04 7.41
N LEU A 478 0.97 -14.60 8.60
CA LEU A 478 1.29 -15.26 9.86
C LEU A 478 0.68 -16.67 9.95
N PRO A 479 1.34 -17.64 10.59
CA PRO A 479 0.85 -19.03 10.64
C PRO A 479 -0.53 -19.23 11.28
N PHE A 480 -0.94 -18.34 12.19
CA PHE A 480 -2.24 -18.41 12.84
C PHE A 480 -2.75 -17.01 13.24
N GLU A 481 -3.35 -16.31 12.28
CA GLU A 481 -4.16 -15.10 12.50
C GLU A 481 -5.40 -15.17 11.61
N THR A 482 -6.59 -14.97 12.18
CA THR A 482 -7.88 -15.19 11.50
C THR A 482 -8.30 -14.06 10.57
N ASN A 483 -7.71 -12.87 10.75
CA ASN A 483 -7.87 -11.74 9.84
C ASN A 483 -6.99 -11.94 8.61
N GLY A 484 -7.45 -11.55 7.42
CA GLY A 484 -6.66 -11.63 6.19
C GLY A 484 -5.76 -10.42 6.00
N SER A 485 -4.86 -10.52 5.01
CA SER A 485 -4.20 -9.34 4.45
C SER A 485 -3.98 -9.52 2.95
N MET A 486 -3.71 -8.44 2.25
CA MET A 486 -3.28 -8.47 0.86
C MET A 486 -2.08 -7.56 0.63
N VAL A 487 -1.28 -7.89 -0.39
CA VAL A 487 -0.17 -7.06 -0.87
C VAL A 487 -0.47 -6.71 -2.32
N PHE A 488 -0.74 -5.44 -2.62
CA PHE A 488 -0.99 -4.99 -3.99
C PHE A 488 0.17 -5.34 -4.92
N PHE A 489 -0.08 -5.39 -6.22
CA PHE A 489 0.99 -5.47 -7.21
C PHE A 489 1.55 -4.09 -7.50
N THR A 490 2.81 -4.06 -7.92
CA THR A 490 3.43 -2.83 -8.43
C THR A 490 2.75 -2.35 -9.72
N ALA A 491 2.80 -1.05 -10.00
CA ALA A 491 2.32 -0.48 -11.26
C ALA A 491 2.90 -1.19 -12.49
N ASP A 492 4.20 -1.51 -12.48
CA ASP A 492 4.86 -2.25 -13.55
C ASP A 492 4.30 -3.66 -13.75
N LYS A 493 3.98 -4.36 -12.66
CA LYS A 493 3.39 -5.70 -12.74
C LYS A 493 1.96 -5.63 -13.28
N ILE A 494 1.17 -4.65 -12.83
CA ILE A 494 -0.18 -4.40 -13.34
C ILE A 494 -0.16 -4.07 -14.84
N ALA A 495 0.72 -3.17 -15.28
CA ALA A 495 0.86 -2.82 -16.70
C ALA A 495 1.26 -4.02 -17.59
N LYS A 496 1.99 -4.99 -17.03
CA LYS A 496 2.34 -6.25 -17.74
C LYS A 496 1.20 -7.25 -17.76
N LEU A 497 0.47 -7.40 -16.66
CA LEU A 497 -0.66 -8.33 -16.56
C LEU A 497 -1.87 -7.83 -17.36
N TYR A 498 -2.12 -6.52 -17.30
CA TYR A 498 -3.31 -5.86 -17.81
C TYR A 498 -2.96 -4.60 -18.61
N PRO A 499 -2.34 -4.73 -19.81
CA PRO A 499 -1.96 -3.58 -20.64
C PRO A 499 -3.14 -2.65 -20.96
N ASP A 500 -4.32 -3.22 -21.20
CA ASP A 500 -5.58 -2.47 -21.38
C ASP A 500 -6.55 -2.80 -20.24
N PHE A 501 -6.91 -1.80 -19.44
CA PHE A 501 -7.81 -1.97 -18.30
C PHE A 501 -9.19 -2.53 -18.70
N GLU A 502 -9.80 -2.05 -19.78
CA GLU A 502 -11.15 -2.47 -20.17
C GLU A 502 -11.14 -3.89 -20.74
N LYS A 503 -10.17 -4.19 -21.61
CA LYS A 503 -10.08 -5.46 -22.34
C LYS A 503 -9.41 -6.56 -21.53
N ASP A 504 -8.29 -6.29 -20.88
CA ASP A 504 -7.42 -7.31 -20.29
C ASP A 504 -7.70 -7.51 -18.79
N TYR A 505 -8.36 -6.56 -18.11
CA TYR A 505 -8.77 -6.69 -16.70
C TYR A 505 -10.28 -6.71 -16.50
N LYS A 506 -10.99 -5.61 -16.79
CA LYS A 506 -12.39 -5.44 -16.41
C LYS A 506 -13.33 -6.42 -17.11
N LYS A 507 -13.21 -6.60 -18.42
CA LYS A 507 -14.02 -7.58 -19.16
C LYS A 507 -13.84 -9.01 -18.64
N PRO A 508 -12.63 -9.56 -18.50
CA PRO A 508 -12.44 -10.89 -17.93
C PRO A 508 -12.89 -10.99 -16.46
N PHE A 509 -12.61 -9.97 -15.64
CA PHE A 509 -13.08 -9.90 -14.25
C PHE A 509 -14.62 -10.03 -14.17
N LEU A 510 -15.35 -9.25 -14.95
CA LEU A 510 -16.81 -9.31 -15.02
C LEU A 510 -17.32 -10.63 -15.61
N THR A 511 -16.56 -11.24 -16.51
CA THR A 511 -16.88 -12.58 -17.05
C THR A 511 -16.81 -13.63 -15.94
N GLN A 512 -15.80 -13.59 -15.08
CA GLN A 512 -15.70 -14.47 -13.92
C GLN A 512 -16.77 -14.18 -12.87
N ALA A 513 -17.08 -12.90 -12.61
CA ALA A 513 -18.17 -12.54 -11.71
C ALA A 513 -19.51 -13.10 -12.21
N LYS A 514 -19.76 -12.98 -13.52
CA LYS A 514 -20.96 -13.50 -14.16
C LYS A 514 -21.00 -15.03 -14.15
N TYR A 515 -19.85 -15.69 -14.30
CA TYR A 515 -19.74 -17.14 -14.16
C TYR A 515 -20.17 -17.59 -12.75
N LEU A 516 -19.66 -16.96 -11.69
CA LEU A 516 -20.07 -17.29 -10.32
C LEU A 516 -21.55 -17.07 -10.08
N LEU A 517 -22.13 -15.99 -10.64
CA LEU A 517 -23.57 -15.72 -10.59
C LEU A 517 -24.37 -16.82 -11.31
N ASP A 518 -23.97 -17.19 -12.53
CA ASP A 518 -24.66 -18.20 -13.34
C ASP A 518 -24.56 -19.61 -12.76
N GLN A 519 -23.45 -19.90 -12.07
CA GLN A 519 -23.29 -21.15 -11.32
C GLN A 519 -23.98 -21.13 -9.95
N GLY A 520 -24.50 -19.99 -9.50
CA GLY A 520 -25.18 -19.83 -8.22
C GLY A 520 -24.26 -19.78 -7.00
N TYR A 521 -22.96 -19.49 -7.16
CA TYR A 521 -22.03 -19.30 -6.03
C TYR A 521 -22.13 -17.92 -5.39
N ILE A 522 -22.67 -16.94 -6.11
CA ILE A 522 -23.02 -15.61 -5.61
C ILE A 522 -24.42 -15.23 -6.07
N LEU A 523 -25.05 -14.28 -5.38
CA LEU A 523 -26.33 -13.68 -5.79
C LEU A 523 -26.10 -12.45 -6.66
N GLN A 524 -27.19 -11.90 -7.21
CA GLN A 524 -27.16 -10.66 -7.98
C GLN A 524 -26.50 -9.51 -7.20
N GLU A 525 -26.77 -9.39 -5.90
CA GLU A 525 -26.10 -8.37 -5.07
C GLU A 525 -24.58 -8.53 -5.04
N GLY A 526 -24.08 -9.77 -5.05
CA GLY A 526 -22.65 -10.06 -4.99
C GLY A 526 -21.99 -9.71 -6.32
N TYR A 527 -22.70 -9.98 -7.43
CA TYR A 527 -22.29 -9.54 -8.75
C TYR A 527 -22.25 -8.01 -8.85
N ASP A 528 -23.29 -7.32 -8.37
CA ASP A 528 -23.35 -5.85 -8.40
C ASP A 528 -22.25 -5.21 -7.55
N LYS A 529 -21.93 -5.79 -6.37
CA LYS A 529 -20.78 -5.38 -5.53
C LYS A 529 -19.46 -5.53 -6.30
N LEU A 530 -19.27 -6.61 -7.06
CA LEU A 530 -18.08 -6.84 -7.89
C LEU A 530 -18.01 -5.91 -9.12
N VAL A 531 -19.16 -5.55 -9.71
CA VAL A 531 -19.24 -4.55 -10.79
C VAL A 531 -18.82 -3.17 -10.29
N ASN A 532 -19.26 -2.78 -9.10
CA ASN A 532 -18.85 -1.51 -8.49
C ASN A 532 -17.34 -1.53 -8.18
N TYR A 533 -16.86 -2.61 -7.55
CA TYR A 533 -15.44 -2.80 -7.24
C TYR A 533 -14.53 -2.59 -8.46
N VAL A 534 -14.83 -3.24 -9.58
CA VAL A 534 -13.98 -3.14 -10.77
C VAL A 534 -14.03 -1.75 -11.39
N ASN A 535 -15.18 -1.06 -11.34
CA ASN A 535 -15.33 0.29 -11.89
C ASN A 535 -14.63 1.36 -11.05
N GLU A 536 -14.43 1.14 -9.76
CA GLU A 536 -13.69 2.03 -8.87
C GLU A 536 -12.17 2.02 -9.12
N LYS A 537 -11.65 1.04 -9.88
CA LYS A 537 -10.20 0.83 -10.13
C LYS A 537 -9.35 0.67 -8.86
N LYS A 538 -10.00 0.34 -7.73
CA LYS A 538 -9.36 0.22 -6.43
C LYS A 538 -8.12 -0.70 -6.47
N GLY A 539 -6.96 -0.16 -6.10
CA GLY A 539 -5.71 -0.91 -6.04
C GLY A 539 -5.01 -1.15 -7.39
N PHE A 540 -5.59 -0.69 -8.50
CA PHE A 540 -5.01 -0.85 -9.83
C PHE A 540 -3.79 0.07 -9.96
N GLY A 541 -2.59 -0.51 -10.00
CA GLY A 541 -1.32 0.21 -10.03
C GLY A 541 -0.70 0.46 -8.65
N GLY A 542 -1.33 -0.02 -7.57
CA GLY A 542 -0.88 0.13 -6.19
C GLY A 542 -1.94 0.73 -5.26
N PRO A 543 -1.67 0.79 -3.95
CA PRO A 543 -2.65 1.15 -2.91
C PRO A 543 -3.26 2.55 -3.06
N ASP A 544 -2.46 3.54 -3.48
CA ASP A 544 -2.87 4.94 -3.62
C ASP A 544 -2.71 5.45 -5.07
N ALA A 545 -2.57 4.57 -6.05
CA ALA A 545 -2.26 4.97 -7.43
C ALA A 545 -3.22 6.04 -7.98
N ASP A 546 -4.53 5.85 -7.81
CA ASP A 546 -5.55 6.82 -8.24
C ASP A 546 -5.46 8.14 -7.47
N LYS A 547 -5.17 8.10 -6.16
CA LYS A 547 -5.04 9.31 -5.33
C LYS A 547 -3.80 10.11 -5.70
N ILE A 548 -2.69 9.41 -5.95
CA ILE A 548 -1.44 10.02 -6.43
C ILE A 548 -1.71 10.67 -7.77
N ASN A 549 -2.26 9.92 -8.73
CA ASN A 549 -2.54 10.41 -10.07
C ASN A 549 -3.48 11.62 -10.07
N ALA A 550 -4.56 11.59 -9.27
CA ALA A 550 -5.53 12.68 -9.18
C ALA A 550 -4.93 14.04 -8.77
N VAL A 551 -3.82 14.05 -8.02
CA VAL A 551 -3.14 15.28 -7.59
C VAL A 551 -1.92 15.57 -8.46
N ALA A 552 -1.06 14.57 -8.70
CA ALA A 552 0.18 14.75 -9.43
C ALA A 552 -0.03 15.01 -10.94
N ASP A 553 -1.09 14.45 -11.53
CA ASP A 553 -1.48 14.67 -12.95
C ASP A 553 -2.46 15.86 -13.12
N ALA A 554 -2.69 16.63 -12.05
CA ALA A 554 -3.52 17.82 -12.12
C ALA A 554 -2.80 19.00 -12.78
N LYS A 555 -3.55 19.92 -13.37
CA LYS A 555 -3.01 21.22 -13.78
C LYS A 555 -2.82 22.11 -12.55
N PRO A 556 -1.79 22.96 -12.50
CA PRO A 556 -1.77 24.09 -11.58
C PRO A 556 -3.08 24.87 -11.69
N SER A 557 -3.69 25.17 -10.54
CA SER A 557 -4.96 25.91 -10.46
C SER A 557 -4.78 27.39 -10.82
N LYS A 558 -3.56 27.90 -10.71
CA LYS A 558 -3.22 29.29 -11.02
C LYS A 558 -1.78 29.40 -11.53
N ILE A 559 -1.59 30.22 -12.56
CA ILE A 559 -0.29 30.63 -13.08
C ILE A 559 -0.27 32.16 -13.12
N VAL A 560 0.72 32.79 -12.51
CA VAL A 560 0.85 34.25 -12.40
C VAL A 560 2.23 34.68 -12.87
N GLU A 561 2.31 35.44 -13.96
CA GLU A 561 3.55 36.12 -14.35
C GLU A 561 3.88 37.23 -13.35
N LYS A 562 5.14 37.30 -12.92
CA LYS A 562 5.68 38.37 -12.09
C LYS A 562 6.56 39.25 -12.98
N PRO A 563 6.01 40.32 -13.58
CA PRO A 563 6.74 41.10 -14.57
C PRO A 563 7.93 41.86 -13.95
N PHE A 564 8.89 42.18 -14.80
CA PHE A 564 9.98 43.12 -14.56
C PHE A 564 10.41 43.71 -15.91
N ASP A 565 11.02 44.89 -15.91
CA ASP A 565 11.46 45.58 -17.13
C ASP A 565 13.00 45.61 -17.20
N PRO A 566 13.64 44.73 -18.00
CA PRO A 566 15.10 44.65 -18.07
C PRO A 566 15.75 45.91 -18.64
N GLU A 567 15.07 46.68 -19.49
CA GLU A 567 15.61 47.94 -20.03
C GLU A 567 15.60 49.03 -18.96
N GLN A 568 14.54 49.10 -18.15
CA GLN A 568 14.43 50.04 -17.05
C GLN A 568 15.44 49.75 -15.93
N ILE A 569 15.66 48.46 -15.62
CA ILE A 569 16.58 48.03 -14.57
C ILE A 569 18.03 48.19 -15.06
N GLY A 570 18.37 47.56 -16.19
CA GLY A 570 19.73 47.52 -16.72
C GLY A 570 20.66 46.58 -15.94
N PHE A 571 21.90 46.41 -16.42
CA PHE A 571 22.89 45.57 -15.75
C PHE A 571 23.49 46.26 -14.53
N HIS A 572 23.62 45.50 -13.44
CA HIS A 572 24.15 46.03 -12.17
C HIS A 572 25.27 45.17 -11.61
N THR A 573 26.38 45.83 -11.25
CA THR A 573 27.50 45.21 -10.54
C THR A 573 27.33 45.23 -9.02
N VAL A 574 26.32 45.94 -8.52
CA VAL A 574 25.92 46.04 -7.11
C VAL A 574 24.40 45.94 -7.04
N GLU A 575 23.90 45.14 -6.10
CA GLU A 575 22.48 44.88 -5.95
C GLU A 575 21.70 46.16 -5.56
N PRO A 576 20.66 46.57 -6.33
CA PRO A 576 19.89 47.77 -6.03
C PRO A 576 19.06 47.67 -4.75
N ASP A 577 18.84 48.81 -4.09
CA ASP A 577 17.94 48.91 -2.93
C ASP A 577 16.47 48.98 -3.38
N VAL A 578 15.89 47.81 -3.63
CA VAL A 578 14.50 47.65 -4.09
C VAL A 578 13.45 48.08 -3.05
N ALA A 579 13.84 48.27 -1.78
CA ALA A 579 12.92 48.80 -0.77
C ALA A 579 12.69 50.32 -0.96
N VAL A 580 13.71 51.01 -1.49
CA VAL A 580 13.64 52.44 -1.84
C VAL A 580 13.18 52.62 -3.30
N HIS A 581 13.58 51.72 -4.19
CA HIS A 581 13.30 51.74 -5.62
C HIS A 581 12.58 50.46 -6.09
N PRO A 582 11.28 50.28 -5.77
CA PRO A 582 10.53 49.08 -6.14
C PRO A 582 10.49 48.80 -7.64
N GLU A 583 10.64 49.83 -8.47
CA GLU A 583 10.73 49.74 -9.92
C GLU A 583 11.98 48.98 -10.42
N LEU A 584 12.98 48.80 -9.55
CA LEU A 584 14.20 48.03 -9.82
C LEU A 584 14.11 46.56 -9.37
N SER A 585 12.94 46.12 -8.86
CA SER A 585 12.70 44.72 -8.46
C SER A 585 12.80 43.78 -9.66
N HIS A 586 13.59 42.72 -9.51
CA HIS A 586 13.86 41.74 -10.55
C HIS A 586 13.91 40.32 -9.96
N PRO A 587 13.81 39.27 -10.79
CA PRO A 587 13.93 37.89 -10.31
C PRO A 587 15.31 37.62 -9.68
N TYR A 588 15.34 36.89 -8.57
CA TYR A 588 16.58 36.27 -8.09
C TYR A 588 17.10 35.29 -9.14
N ASN A 589 18.41 35.31 -9.44
CA ASN A 589 19.02 34.67 -10.61
C ASN A 589 18.69 35.30 -11.98
N SER A 590 18.31 36.58 -12.02
CA SER A 590 18.19 37.28 -13.30
C SER A 590 19.55 37.39 -14.01
N MET A 591 19.52 37.47 -15.34
CA MET A 591 20.75 37.75 -16.10
C MET A 591 21.27 39.18 -15.91
N LEU A 592 20.43 40.10 -15.40
CA LEU A 592 20.77 41.50 -15.11
C LEU A 592 21.85 41.67 -14.04
N ASP A 593 21.99 40.70 -13.14
CA ASP A 593 22.91 40.75 -11.99
C ASP A 593 23.93 39.59 -11.98
N SER A 594 24.19 39.02 -13.17
CA SER A 594 25.21 37.99 -13.36
C SER A 594 26.64 38.59 -13.39
N VAL A 595 27.62 37.88 -12.82
CA VAL A 595 29.03 38.36 -12.73
C VAL A 595 29.66 38.61 -14.10
N GLY A 596 29.33 37.80 -15.11
CA GLY A 596 29.84 37.93 -16.48
C GLY A 596 29.09 38.92 -17.36
N ALA A 597 28.02 39.55 -16.84
CA ALA A 597 27.16 40.47 -17.58
C ALA A 597 26.73 39.92 -18.96
N VAL A 598 26.23 38.67 -18.99
CA VAL A 598 25.76 38.06 -20.24
C VAL A 598 24.43 38.68 -20.66
N ASP A 599 24.43 39.39 -21.78
CA ASP A 599 23.23 40.03 -22.33
C ASP A 599 22.43 39.06 -23.20
N ILE A 600 21.57 38.29 -22.55
CA ILE A 600 20.70 37.33 -23.25
C ILE A 600 19.70 38.03 -24.19
N TRP A 601 19.36 39.30 -23.96
CA TRP A 601 18.36 40.01 -24.74
C TRP A 601 18.93 40.50 -26.06
N ASN A 602 20.12 41.11 -26.04
CA ASN A 602 20.72 41.71 -27.23
C ASN A 602 21.67 40.77 -27.96
N ASP A 603 22.50 40.01 -27.25
CA ASP A 603 23.52 39.16 -27.88
C ASP A 603 22.95 37.83 -28.39
N TYR A 604 21.87 37.35 -27.75
CA TYR A 604 21.27 36.05 -28.05
C TYR A 604 19.79 36.12 -28.45
N HIS A 605 19.14 37.27 -28.31
CA HIS A 605 17.72 37.46 -28.62
C HIS A 605 16.80 36.50 -27.84
N TYR A 606 16.99 36.41 -26.53
CA TYR A 606 16.16 35.68 -25.58
C TYR A 606 15.30 36.61 -24.71
N THR A 607 14.26 36.03 -24.13
CA THR A 607 13.41 36.60 -23.09
C THR A 607 13.71 35.90 -21.77
N GLU A 608 13.50 36.59 -20.67
CA GLU A 608 13.50 36.04 -19.32
C GLU A 608 12.23 36.47 -18.61
N LYS A 609 11.54 35.51 -17.99
CA LYS A 609 10.27 35.70 -17.30
C LYS A 609 10.25 34.92 -16.00
N GLU A 610 9.45 35.38 -15.05
CA GLU A 610 9.22 34.68 -13.79
C GLU A 610 7.73 34.41 -13.60
N PHE A 611 7.39 33.22 -13.15
CA PHE A 611 6.01 32.82 -12.90
C PHE A 611 5.86 32.15 -11.53
N PHE A 612 4.71 32.38 -10.89
CA PHE A 612 4.27 31.61 -9.74
C PHE A 612 3.19 30.63 -10.16
N LEU A 613 3.32 29.37 -9.74
CA LEU A 613 2.39 28.29 -9.99
C LEU A 613 1.74 27.90 -8.65
N SER A 614 0.42 27.87 -8.60
CA SER A 614 -0.33 27.41 -7.44
C SER A 614 -1.13 26.16 -7.78
N GLY A 615 -1.29 25.27 -6.82
CA GLY A 615 -1.99 24.00 -6.98
C GLY A 615 -2.19 23.32 -5.65
N GLN A 616 -2.41 22.01 -5.70
CA GLN A 616 -2.57 21.16 -4.53
C GLN A 616 -1.53 20.05 -4.54
N ALA A 617 -0.93 19.71 -3.40
CA ALA A 617 0.15 18.72 -3.31
C ALA A 617 0.02 17.85 -2.07
N ASN A 618 0.43 16.59 -2.16
CA ASN A 618 0.44 15.64 -1.06
C ASN A 618 1.80 15.55 -0.38
N ILE A 619 1.79 14.98 0.82
CA ILE A 619 2.98 14.47 1.49
C ILE A 619 2.94 12.95 1.37
N TYR A 620 4.06 12.36 0.94
CA TYR A 620 4.20 10.92 0.72
C TYR A 620 5.02 10.24 1.79
N GLU A 621 4.78 8.95 2.03
CA GLU A 621 5.74 8.05 2.69
C GLU A 621 6.10 6.85 1.81
N LEU A 622 7.23 6.22 2.11
CA LEU A 622 7.74 5.13 1.28
C LEU A 622 7.25 3.78 1.81
N GLY A 623 6.39 3.13 1.04
CA GLY A 623 5.99 1.75 1.23
C GLY A 623 6.94 0.77 0.53
N ASN A 624 6.75 -0.52 0.79
CA ASN A 624 7.43 -1.59 0.06
C ASN A 624 6.40 -2.61 -0.44
N VAL A 625 6.39 -2.86 -1.75
CA VAL A 625 5.47 -3.79 -2.39
C VAL A 625 6.26 -4.74 -3.28
N GLU A 626 6.18 -6.03 -3.00
CA GLU A 626 6.97 -7.08 -3.70
C GLU A 626 8.48 -6.76 -3.76
N GLY A 627 9.03 -6.10 -2.73
CA GLY A 627 10.44 -5.69 -2.68
C GLY A 627 10.74 -4.38 -3.41
N ASN A 628 9.75 -3.73 -4.03
CA ASN A 628 9.89 -2.44 -4.72
C ASN A 628 9.45 -1.28 -3.83
N ASP A 629 10.16 -0.17 -3.92
CA ASP A 629 9.82 1.07 -3.24
C ASP A 629 8.61 1.72 -3.95
N VAL A 630 7.53 2.00 -3.20
CA VAL A 630 6.30 2.61 -3.74
C VAL A 630 5.85 3.80 -2.89
N PRO A 631 5.38 4.91 -3.48
CA PRO A 631 4.81 6.01 -2.73
C PRO A 631 3.41 5.66 -2.19
N THR A 632 3.14 6.05 -0.95
CA THR A 632 1.79 6.07 -0.35
C THR A 632 1.49 7.47 0.18
N VAL A 633 0.23 7.89 0.09
CA VAL A 633 -0.19 9.23 0.55
C VAL A 633 -0.24 9.23 2.07
N LYS A 634 0.67 9.98 2.70
CA LYS A 634 0.70 10.15 4.15
C LYS A 634 -0.35 11.17 4.60
N SER A 635 -0.47 12.29 3.89
CA SER A 635 -1.47 13.33 4.16
C SER A 635 -1.57 14.33 3.00
N GLY A 636 -2.62 15.14 2.98
CA GLY A 636 -2.92 16.11 1.93
C GLY A 636 -4.29 15.87 1.28
N PRO A 637 -4.60 16.57 0.18
CA PRO A 637 -3.77 17.59 -0.46
C PRO A 637 -3.70 18.91 0.33
N TYR A 638 -2.59 19.63 0.19
CA TYR A 638 -2.36 20.98 0.72
C TYR A 638 -2.18 21.97 -0.42
N ASP A 639 -2.65 23.20 -0.25
CA ASP A 639 -2.41 24.25 -1.23
C ASP A 639 -0.93 24.65 -1.26
N TYR A 640 -0.39 24.92 -2.43
CA TYR A 640 0.96 25.45 -2.58
C TYR A 640 0.99 26.63 -3.55
N THR A 641 2.01 27.47 -3.41
CA THR A 641 2.46 28.39 -4.46
C THR A 641 3.98 28.30 -4.57
N ASN A 642 4.47 27.95 -5.76
CA ASN A 642 5.90 27.80 -6.06
C ASN A 642 6.31 28.70 -7.25
N ARG A 643 7.61 28.79 -7.51
CA ARG A 643 8.20 29.73 -8.45
C ARG A 643 9.00 29.02 -9.55
N ILE A 644 8.90 29.54 -10.77
CA ILE A 644 9.74 29.18 -11.91
C ILE A 644 10.35 30.41 -12.59
N ILE A 645 11.57 30.27 -13.12
CA ILE A 645 12.15 31.18 -14.12
C ILE A 645 12.05 30.51 -15.48
N VAL A 646 11.74 31.29 -16.51
CA VAL A 646 11.59 30.83 -17.89
C VAL A 646 12.49 31.67 -18.80
N ARG A 647 13.30 31.02 -19.63
CA ARG A 647 14.07 31.67 -20.70
C ARG A 647 13.75 31.05 -22.05
N MET A 648 13.38 31.88 -23.01
CA MET A 648 12.88 31.48 -24.34
C MET A 648 13.40 32.41 -25.44
N PRO A 649 13.61 31.94 -26.69
CA PRO A 649 13.89 32.82 -27.82
C PRO A 649 12.86 33.96 -27.95
N GLN A 650 13.25 35.15 -28.37
CA GLN A 650 12.33 36.26 -28.62
C GLN A 650 11.45 36.00 -29.86
N ASP A 651 12.05 35.51 -30.95
CA ASP A 651 11.31 35.04 -32.12
C ASP A 651 11.08 33.52 -32.01
N MET A 652 9.81 33.13 -31.86
CA MET A 652 9.40 31.73 -31.76
C MET A 652 9.75 30.88 -32.99
N LYS A 653 10.11 31.47 -34.14
CA LYS A 653 10.66 30.71 -35.28
C LYS A 653 12.01 30.09 -34.98
N ASN A 654 12.75 30.66 -34.03
CA ASN A 654 14.05 30.16 -33.59
C ASN A 654 13.92 29.16 -32.44
N PHE A 655 12.71 28.91 -31.93
CA PHE A 655 12.50 27.91 -30.89
C PHE A 655 12.58 26.50 -31.47
N SER A 656 13.47 25.67 -30.90
CA SER A 656 13.68 24.29 -31.35
C SER A 656 12.50 23.37 -31.07
N GLY A 657 11.58 23.81 -30.19
CA GLY A 657 10.52 22.96 -29.65
C GLY A 657 10.91 22.23 -28.37
N ALA A 658 12.16 22.29 -27.92
CA ALA A 658 12.62 21.59 -26.71
C ALA A 658 12.71 22.52 -25.50
N VAL A 659 12.27 22.04 -24.34
CA VAL A 659 12.38 22.73 -23.04
C VAL A 659 13.10 21.83 -22.05
N TYR A 660 14.08 22.39 -21.35
CA TYR A 660 14.82 21.71 -20.28
C TYR A 660 14.44 22.30 -18.93
N ILE A 661 13.90 21.44 -18.05
CA ILE A 661 13.54 21.79 -16.67
C ILE A 661 14.71 21.42 -15.76
N ASP A 662 15.21 22.41 -15.04
CA ASP A 662 16.25 22.31 -14.04
C ASP A 662 15.65 22.47 -12.64
N ILE A 663 15.75 21.41 -11.84
CA ILE A 663 15.43 21.48 -10.42
C ILE A 663 16.50 22.33 -9.75
N LEU A 664 16.15 23.54 -9.29
CA LEU A 664 17.14 24.49 -8.78
C LEU A 664 17.80 23.96 -7.51
N ASN A 665 19.12 23.88 -7.52
CA ASN A 665 19.89 23.24 -6.46
C ASN A 665 19.88 24.06 -5.16
N ALA A 666 19.78 23.40 -4.01
CA ALA A 666 19.65 24.02 -2.69
C ALA A 666 20.94 24.02 -1.83
N SER A 667 22.08 23.57 -2.36
CA SER A 667 23.33 23.32 -1.60
C SER A 667 23.93 24.56 -0.97
N ASN A 668 23.66 25.74 -1.53
CA ASN A 668 24.13 27.02 -1.00
C ASN A 668 23.06 27.76 -0.19
N ASN A 669 21.96 27.10 0.18
CA ASN A 669 20.79 27.71 0.83
C ASN A 669 20.15 28.85 0.02
N SER A 670 20.21 28.77 -1.31
CA SER A 670 19.51 29.65 -2.27
C SER A 670 19.36 28.94 -3.60
N ASP A 671 18.42 29.39 -4.44
CA ASP A 671 18.25 28.84 -5.80
C ASP A 671 19.56 28.90 -6.60
N MET A 672 19.97 27.78 -7.18
CA MET A 672 21.16 27.70 -8.03
C MET A 672 20.85 26.96 -9.33
N GLU A 673 21.01 27.67 -10.45
CA GLU A 673 20.74 27.21 -11.82
C GLU A 673 21.93 26.43 -12.39
N ASP A 674 22.23 25.26 -11.79
CA ASP A 674 23.45 24.51 -12.10
C ASP A 674 23.50 24.00 -13.55
N THR A 675 22.38 23.63 -14.15
CA THR A 675 22.38 23.21 -15.56
C THR A 675 22.49 24.42 -16.48
N TRP A 676 21.79 25.52 -16.19
CA TRP A 676 21.91 26.77 -16.95
C TRP A 676 23.36 27.25 -17.00
N ARG A 677 24.00 27.46 -15.85
CA ARG A 677 25.36 28.04 -15.79
C ARG A 677 26.43 27.21 -16.50
N ARG A 678 26.18 25.92 -16.76
CA ARG A 678 27.10 25.01 -17.47
C ARG A 678 26.81 24.92 -18.97
N SER A 679 25.56 25.08 -19.38
CA SER A 679 25.11 24.84 -20.77
C SER A 679 24.36 26.03 -21.37
N TRP A 680 24.53 27.23 -20.82
CA TRP A 680 23.85 28.45 -21.27
C TRP A 680 24.08 28.75 -22.76
N GLU A 681 25.33 28.64 -23.23
CA GLU A 681 25.66 28.86 -24.66
C GLU A 681 24.94 27.85 -25.53
N TYR A 682 24.92 26.58 -25.11
CA TYR A 682 24.25 25.50 -25.82
C TYR A 682 22.74 25.76 -25.93
N PHE A 683 22.08 26.13 -24.84
CA PHE A 683 20.64 26.45 -24.89
C PHE A 683 20.37 27.58 -25.87
N MET A 684 21.10 28.68 -25.75
CA MET A 684 20.82 29.88 -26.53
C MET A 684 21.15 29.73 -28.01
N GLN A 685 22.29 29.10 -28.36
CA GLN A 685 22.70 28.90 -29.75
C GLN A 685 21.81 27.92 -30.53
N ASN A 686 21.14 26.99 -29.84
CA ASN A 686 20.28 25.99 -30.48
C ASN A 686 18.78 26.28 -30.36
N GLY A 687 18.40 27.42 -29.77
CA GLY A 687 16.99 27.81 -29.68
C GLY A 687 16.19 27.04 -28.63
N HIS A 688 16.83 26.49 -27.59
CA HIS A 688 16.17 25.70 -26.56
C HIS A 688 15.55 26.57 -25.47
N GLY A 689 14.39 26.15 -24.96
CA GLY A 689 13.79 26.75 -23.77
C GLY A 689 14.42 26.22 -22.49
N TYR A 690 14.52 27.06 -21.47
CA TYR A 690 14.99 26.69 -20.14
C TYR A 690 13.96 27.08 -19.08
N ILE A 691 13.72 26.18 -18.13
CA ILE A 691 12.91 26.45 -16.94
C ILE A 691 13.67 26.05 -15.68
N GLY A 692 13.84 26.97 -14.75
CA GLY A 692 14.33 26.66 -13.39
C GLY A 692 13.17 26.64 -12.40
N ILE A 693 13.00 25.56 -11.63
CA ILE A 693 11.98 25.45 -10.57
C ILE A 693 12.59 25.41 -9.17
N THR A 694 12.10 26.28 -8.27
CA THR A 694 12.51 26.32 -6.86
C THR A 694 12.15 25.01 -6.15
N SER A 695 13.11 24.39 -5.45
CA SER A 695 13.00 22.97 -5.05
C SER A 695 12.95 22.68 -3.54
N LYS A 696 13.24 23.66 -2.69
CA LYS A 696 13.36 23.45 -1.24
C LYS A 696 12.99 24.66 -0.40
N ASP A 697 12.58 24.42 0.84
CA ASP A 697 12.24 25.44 1.85
C ASP A 697 13.36 26.47 2.07
N VAL A 698 14.62 26.03 2.11
CA VAL A 698 15.79 26.93 2.24
C VAL A 698 15.92 27.88 1.05
N ASN A 699 15.52 27.46 -0.16
CA ASN A 699 15.49 28.34 -1.33
C ASN A 699 14.40 29.40 -1.18
N VAL A 700 13.19 28.99 -0.78
CA VAL A 700 12.07 29.92 -0.53
C VAL A 700 12.44 30.95 0.54
N ALA A 701 13.12 30.53 1.60
CA ALA A 701 13.62 31.43 2.64
C ALA A 701 14.62 32.47 2.10
N ALA A 702 15.48 32.08 1.16
CA ALA A 702 16.43 32.98 0.51
C ALA A 702 15.73 33.98 -0.42
N LEU A 703 14.77 33.51 -1.23
CA LEU A 703 13.95 34.37 -2.09
C LEU A 703 13.23 35.45 -1.26
N LYS A 704 12.55 35.06 -0.17
CA LYS A 704 11.84 36.00 0.71
C LYS A 704 12.76 36.98 1.45
N LYS A 705 14.04 36.66 1.63
CA LYS A 705 15.04 37.62 2.15
C LYS A 705 15.53 38.56 1.08
N PHE A 706 15.75 38.06 -0.13
CA PHE A 706 16.20 38.85 -1.26
C PHE A 706 15.20 39.95 -1.62
N ASP A 707 13.94 39.60 -1.84
CA ASP A 707 12.85 40.56 -2.08
C ASP A 707 11.57 40.10 -1.36
N PRO A 708 11.34 40.58 -0.12
CA PRO A 708 10.18 40.18 0.68
C PRO A 708 8.84 40.53 0.02
N ALA A 709 8.78 41.61 -0.77
CA ALA A 709 7.53 42.06 -1.39
C ALA A 709 7.19 41.22 -2.62
N ARG A 710 8.18 40.95 -3.48
CA ARG A 710 8.00 40.14 -4.70
C ARG A 710 7.63 38.69 -4.38
N TYR A 711 8.27 38.10 -3.38
CA TYR A 711 8.13 36.68 -3.04
C TYR A 711 7.15 36.37 -1.91
N ALA A 712 6.34 37.35 -1.48
CA ALA A 712 5.37 37.20 -0.38
C ALA A 712 4.40 36.02 -0.60
N ASP A 713 3.95 35.82 -1.84
CA ASP A 713 2.93 34.83 -2.21
C ASP A 713 3.45 33.37 -2.26
N ILE A 714 4.76 33.12 -2.23
CA ILE A 714 5.29 31.75 -2.24
C ILE A 714 4.94 31.08 -0.90
N ASP A 715 4.27 29.94 -0.94
CA ASP A 715 3.80 29.22 0.25
C ASP A 715 3.89 27.71 0.06
N TRP A 716 4.59 27.06 0.98
CA TRP A 716 4.82 25.62 1.04
C TRP A 716 4.38 25.05 2.40
N THR A 717 3.49 25.76 3.12
CA THR A 717 2.95 25.28 4.39
C THR A 717 1.99 24.09 4.19
N ALA A 718 2.04 23.13 5.11
CA ALA A 718 1.24 21.91 5.04
C ALA A 718 0.62 21.55 6.41
N ASP A 719 0.95 20.37 6.95
CA ASP A 719 0.42 19.82 8.20
C ASP A 719 0.87 20.59 9.46
N LYS A 720 2.02 21.26 9.39
CA LYS A 720 2.60 22.04 10.49
C LYS A 720 2.49 23.53 10.23
N ALA A 721 1.63 24.19 10.99
CA ALA A 721 1.45 25.63 10.93
C ALA A 721 2.79 26.37 11.04
N GLY A 722 3.08 27.21 10.04
CA GLY A 722 4.29 28.05 10.00
C GLY A 722 5.59 27.32 9.63
N GLN A 723 5.53 26.05 9.21
CA GLN A 723 6.68 25.30 8.69
C GLN A 723 6.42 24.89 7.24
N TYR A 724 7.43 25.04 6.39
CA TYR A 724 7.38 24.53 5.03
C TYR A 724 7.66 23.03 5.00
N GLU A 725 7.03 22.35 4.05
CA GLU A 725 7.16 20.91 3.85
C GLU A 725 7.73 20.61 2.47
N ASN A 726 8.96 20.11 2.42
CA ASN A 726 9.65 19.78 1.17
C ASN A 726 9.02 18.57 0.46
N GLY A 727 8.28 17.72 1.18
CA GLY A 727 7.57 16.58 0.60
C GLY A 727 6.49 16.97 -0.43
N LEU A 728 6.03 18.23 -0.43
CA LEU A 728 5.08 18.73 -1.42
C LEU A 728 5.69 18.84 -2.84
N PHE A 729 7.01 18.96 -2.95
CA PHE A 729 7.69 19.31 -4.20
C PHE A 729 7.47 18.31 -5.34
N TRP A 730 7.24 17.02 -5.03
CA TRP A 730 7.04 15.97 -6.03
C TRP A 730 5.82 16.24 -6.91
N ASP A 731 4.71 16.68 -6.30
CA ASP A 731 3.50 17.05 -7.04
C ASP A 731 3.69 18.37 -7.76
N MET A 732 4.34 19.36 -7.14
CA MET A 732 4.63 20.63 -7.82
C MET A 732 5.43 20.44 -9.12
N LEU A 733 6.40 19.51 -9.09
CA LEU A 733 7.21 19.15 -10.24
C LEU A 733 6.40 18.43 -11.32
N SER A 734 5.53 17.50 -10.90
CA SER A 734 4.62 16.77 -11.79
C SER A 734 3.66 17.73 -12.49
N GLN A 735 3.04 18.63 -11.73
CA GLN A 735 2.07 19.60 -12.24
C GLN A 735 2.68 20.64 -13.18
N LEU A 736 3.97 21.01 -13.00
CA LEU A 736 4.69 21.79 -14.01
C LEU A 736 4.79 21.00 -15.33
N GLY A 737 5.15 19.71 -15.28
CA GLY A 737 5.15 18.85 -16.46
C GLY A 737 3.79 18.80 -17.16
N VAL A 738 2.70 18.69 -16.38
CA VAL A 738 1.32 18.69 -16.89
C VAL A 738 0.98 20.02 -17.56
N ALA A 739 1.33 21.15 -16.93
CA ALA A 739 1.10 22.48 -17.48
C ALA A 739 1.80 22.69 -18.83
N LEU A 740 3.00 22.15 -19.01
CA LEU A 740 3.75 22.23 -20.25
C LEU A 740 3.20 21.34 -21.37
N LYS A 741 2.47 20.28 -21.02
CA LYS A 741 1.74 19.44 -21.98
C LYS A 741 0.38 19.98 -22.36
N ASP A 742 -0.19 20.85 -21.54
CA ASP A 742 -1.45 21.51 -21.81
C ASP A 742 -1.28 22.70 -22.76
N ASP A 743 -2.16 22.81 -23.76
CA ASP A 743 -2.05 23.85 -24.79
C ASP A 743 -2.23 25.27 -24.25
N GLU A 744 -3.14 25.46 -23.29
CA GLU A 744 -3.45 26.77 -22.72
C GLU A 744 -2.36 27.22 -21.75
N GLN A 745 -2.02 26.37 -20.78
CA GLN A 745 -1.03 26.71 -19.76
C GLN A 745 0.39 26.80 -20.32
N SER A 746 0.76 25.93 -21.28
CA SER A 746 2.06 26.07 -21.95
C SER A 746 2.17 27.38 -22.73
N ARG A 747 1.10 27.84 -23.40
CA ARG A 747 1.09 29.16 -24.06
C ARG A 747 1.15 30.30 -23.06
N GLN A 748 0.55 30.15 -21.89
CA GLN A 748 0.66 31.14 -20.83
C GLN A 748 2.10 31.29 -20.30
N ILE A 749 2.82 30.17 -20.13
CA ILE A 749 4.19 30.14 -19.59
C ILE A 749 5.23 30.49 -20.68
N LEU A 750 5.12 29.86 -21.85
CA LEU A 750 6.17 29.85 -22.89
C LEU A 750 5.78 30.63 -24.15
N GLY A 751 4.53 31.07 -24.29
CA GLY A 751 3.99 31.65 -25.53
C GLY A 751 3.64 30.61 -26.61
N THR A 752 4.04 29.35 -26.42
CA THR A 752 3.80 28.24 -27.35
C THR A 752 3.77 26.90 -26.62
N LYS A 753 3.28 25.85 -27.28
CA LYS A 753 3.39 24.48 -26.77
C LYS A 753 4.75 23.87 -27.17
N PRO A 754 5.52 23.31 -26.23
CA PRO A 754 6.75 22.61 -26.57
C PRO A 754 6.47 21.29 -27.27
N ASN A 755 7.42 20.85 -28.10
CA ASN A 755 7.43 19.52 -28.69
C ASN A 755 8.02 18.48 -27.74
N PHE A 756 9.00 18.88 -26.93
CA PHE A 756 9.76 18.00 -26.04
C PHE A 756 10.02 18.69 -24.70
N VAL A 757 9.86 17.95 -23.61
CA VAL A 757 10.13 18.42 -22.24
C VAL A 757 11.06 17.43 -21.54
N PHE A 758 12.24 17.90 -21.16
CA PHE A 758 13.24 17.12 -20.43
C PHE A 758 13.34 17.59 -18.99
N LEU A 759 13.49 16.67 -18.05
CA LEU A 759 13.64 16.98 -16.63
C LEU A 759 15.03 16.57 -16.13
N GLY A 760 15.68 17.43 -15.36
CA GLY A 760 16.89 17.03 -14.68
C GLY A 760 17.32 17.92 -13.54
N GLY A 761 18.48 17.57 -12.99
CA GLY A 761 19.08 18.28 -11.88
C GLY A 761 20.54 17.91 -11.69
N GLN A 762 21.21 18.68 -10.83
CA GLN A 762 22.61 18.54 -10.49
C GLN A 762 22.84 18.38 -8.98
N SER A 763 23.79 17.53 -8.57
CA SER A 763 24.15 17.29 -7.15
C SER A 763 22.91 16.96 -6.31
N GLN A 764 22.58 17.72 -5.25
CA GLN A 764 21.35 17.51 -4.46
C GLN A 764 20.07 17.42 -5.32
N SER A 765 19.93 18.27 -6.33
CA SER A 765 18.76 18.21 -7.23
C SER A 765 18.80 17.00 -8.17
N GLY A 766 20.00 16.50 -8.52
CA GLY A 766 20.16 15.19 -9.15
C GLY A 766 19.78 14.03 -8.20
N MET A 767 19.91 14.20 -6.88
CA MET A 767 19.39 13.22 -5.91
C MET A 767 17.86 13.21 -5.87
N TYR A 768 17.22 14.37 -6.10
CA TYR A 768 15.77 14.46 -6.23
C TYR A 768 15.30 13.81 -7.53
N GLU A 769 16.01 14.02 -8.64
CA GLU A 769 15.75 13.35 -9.92
C GLU A 769 15.80 11.81 -9.76
N ASN A 770 16.81 11.30 -9.05
CA ASN A 770 16.88 9.87 -8.74
C ASN A 770 15.62 9.42 -7.97
N THR A 771 15.18 10.17 -6.97
CA THR A 771 13.96 9.81 -6.21
C THR A 771 12.72 9.85 -7.10
N TYR A 772 12.57 10.90 -7.91
CA TYR A 772 11.42 11.10 -8.78
C TYR A 772 11.25 9.99 -9.81
N THR A 773 12.32 9.63 -10.52
CA THR A 773 12.31 8.59 -11.56
C THR A 773 12.07 7.19 -10.99
N ASN A 774 12.52 6.90 -9.76
CA ASN A 774 12.28 5.59 -9.16
C ASN A 774 10.88 5.45 -8.55
N VAL A 775 10.30 6.52 -8.02
CA VAL A 775 9.11 6.47 -7.16
C VAL A 775 7.86 6.98 -7.86
N PHE A 776 7.91 8.17 -8.47
CA PHE A 776 6.72 8.89 -8.93
C PHE A 776 6.43 8.69 -10.41
N GLN A 777 7.47 8.67 -11.24
CA GLN A 777 7.35 8.51 -12.69
C GLN A 777 6.45 7.33 -13.14
N PRO A 778 6.47 6.14 -12.50
CA PRO A 778 5.61 5.03 -12.90
C PRO A 778 4.10 5.30 -12.78
N TYR A 779 3.70 6.24 -11.91
CA TYR A 779 2.30 6.60 -11.66
C TYR A 779 1.78 7.69 -12.62
N LEU A 780 2.67 8.27 -13.43
CA LEU A 780 2.41 9.39 -14.34
C LEU A 780 2.57 9.00 -15.81
N TYR A 781 2.62 7.69 -16.09
CA TYR A 781 2.56 7.17 -17.44
C TYR A 781 1.11 7.10 -17.90
N ASN A 782 0.79 7.78 -19.01
CA ASN A 782 -0.52 7.70 -19.63
C ASN A 782 -0.54 6.53 -20.63
N ALA A 783 -1.16 5.42 -20.21
CA ALA A 783 -1.25 4.21 -21.03
C ALA A 783 -2.12 4.38 -22.29
N GLU A 784 -3.16 5.22 -22.24
CA GLU A 784 -4.05 5.45 -23.40
C GLU A 784 -3.32 6.14 -24.57
N LYS A 785 -2.38 7.02 -24.24
CA LYS A 785 -1.60 7.79 -25.23
C LYS A 785 -0.19 7.25 -25.43
N ASP A 786 0.21 6.22 -24.69
CA ASP A 786 1.58 5.71 -24.61
C ASP A 786 2.60 6.83 -24.36
N GLN A 787 2.33 7.67 -23.35
CA GLN A 787 3.09 8.89 -23.09
C GLN A 787 3.53 9.02 -21.64
N TYR A 788 4.84 9.17 -21.44
CA TYR A 788 5.43 9.59 -20.18
C TYR A 788 5.31 11.09 -20.00
N LEU A 789 5.20 11.57 -18.76
CA LEU A 789 5.12 13.01 -18.47
C LEU A 789 6.29 13.83 -19.02
N PHE A 790 7.51 13.27 -19.00
CA PHE A 790 8.71 13.89 -19.58
C PHE A 790 9.30 12.99 -20.67
N ASP A 791 9.86 13.59 -21.71
CA ASP A 791 10.42 12.90 -22.88
C ASP A 791 11.81 12.31 -22.61
N GLY A 792 12.44 12.68 -21.50
CA GLY A 792 13.73 12.15 -21.05
C GLY A 792 14.22 12.82 -19.78
N TYR A 793 15.21 12.19 -19.15
CA TYR A 793 15.78 12.63 -17.88
C TYR A 793 17.30 12.82 -17.96
N TYR A 794 17.83 13.78 -17.21
CA TYR A 794 19.27 13.93 -17.03
C TYR A 794 19.67 14.17 -15.57
N ASN A 795 20.70 13.47 -15.14
CA ASN A 795 21.26 13.56 -13.80
C ASN A 795 22.74 13.96 -13.88
N LEU A 796 23.07 15.11 -13.31
CA LEU A 796 24.43 15.61 -13.27
C LEU A 796 24.98 15.46 -11.85
N VAL A 797 25.93 14.56 -11.63
CA VAL A 797 26.62 14.34 -10.34
C VAL A 797 25.70 14.09 -9.12
N GLY A 798 24.48 13.57 -9.33
CA GLY A 798 23.57 13.11 -8.28
C GLY A 798 23.79 11.63 -7.94
N ALA A 799 24.67 11.36 -6.98
CA ALA A 799 25.17 10.00 -6.73
C ALA A 799 24.18 9.01 -6.07
N ILE A 800 23.19 9.51 -5.34
CA ILE A 800 22.26 8.74 -4.50
C ILE A 800 20.85 9.35 -4.57
N PRO A 801 19.78 8.63 -4.19
CA PRO A 801 18.45 9.22 -4.07
C PRO A 801 18.31 10.07 -2.79
N ALA A 802 17.42 11.06 -2.83
CA ALA A 802 16.96 11.79 -1.66
C ALA A 802 15.77 11.07 -0.97
N SER A 803 15.52 11.39 0.29
CA SER A 803 14.29 10.96 0.99
C SER A 803 13.07 11.56 0.31
N ILE A 804 11.96 10.82 0.23
CA ILE A 804 10.69 11.36 -0.29
C ILE A 804 10.03 12.35 0.69
N GLN A 805 10.53 12.44 1.93
CA GLN A 805 10.26 13.52 2.88
C GLN A 805 11.59 14.27 3.16
N PRO A 806 12.07 15.09 2.22
CA PRO A 806 13.41 15.66 2.32
C PRO A 806 13.54 16.60 3.52
N SER A 807 14.50 16.35 4.40
CA SER A 807 14.84 17.32 5.45
C SER A 807 15.53 18.56 4.90
N GLY A 808 15.63 19.62 5.71
CA GLY A 808 16.45 20.80 5.41
C GLY A 808 17.96 20.50 5.25
N ALA A 809 18.47 19.33 5.65
CA ALA A 809 19.89 18.98 5.56
C ALA A 809 20.42 18.91 4.11
N ILE A 810 21.70 19.26 3.94
CA ILE A 810 22.40 19.26 2.63
C ILE A 810 22.66 17.84 2.13
N MET A 811 22.98 16.91 3.03
CA MET A 811 23.25 15.51 2.67
C MET A 811 22.07 14.63 3.10
N PRO A 812 21.53 13.78 2.20
CA PRO A 812 20.43 12.90 2.56
C PRO A 812 20.90 11.78 3.48
N SER A 813 19.99 11.31 4.33
CA SER A 813 20.22 10.15 5.20
C SER A 813 19.91 8.87 4.45
N LEU A 814 20.95 8.07 4.15
CA LEU A 814 20.79 6.74 3.54
C LEU A 814 20.15 5.72 4.48
N THR A 815 20.01 6.03 5.77
CA THR A 815 19.33 5.19 6.77
C THR A 815 17.88 5.61 7.01
N ASP A 816 17.41 6.68 6.38
CA ASP A 816 16.01 7.08 6.44
C ASP A 816 15.13 6.03 5.74
N LYS A 817 14.05 5.62 6.41
CA LYS A 817 13.07 4.66 5.87
C LYS A 817 12.38 5.18 4.59
N ASN A 818 12.34 6.50 4.42
CA ASN A 818 11.73 7.18 3.28
C ASN A 818 12.71 7.45 2.13
N THR A 819 13.96 6.99 2.22
CA THR A 819 14.92 7.04 1.12
C THR A 819 14.79 5.79 0.25
N PRO A 820 14.53 5.92 -1.06
CA PRO A 820 14.48 4.78 -1.97
C PRO A 820 15.79 3.98 -1.95
N LYS A 821 15.66 2.65 -1.96
CA LYS A 821 16.80 1.73 -1.99
C LYS A 821 17.17 1.38 -3.42
N THR A 822 16.19 1.43 -4.32
CA THR A 822 16.37 1.24 -5.75
C THR A 822 16.80 2.55 -6.41
N ILE A 823 17.75 2.46 -7.36
CA ILE A 823 18.17 3.58 -8.21
C ILE A 823 18.30 3.07 -9.65
N PHE A 824 18.03 3.94 -10.63
CA PHE A 824 18.05 3.66 -12.06
C PHE A 824 17.08 2.56 -12.51
N LYS A 825 15.82 2.65 -12.09
CA LYS A 825 14.73 1.83 -12.61
C LYS A 825 14.68 1.88 -14.14
N ALA A 826 14.24 0.79 -14.77
CA ALA A 826 14.04 0.74 -16.21
C ALA A 826 12.93 1.72 -16.61
N MET A 827 13.20 2.55 -17.63
CA MET A 827 12.27 3.57 -18.13
C MET A 827 12.18 3.53 -19.65
N GLY A 828 10.97 3.68 -20.19
CA GLY A 828 10.74 3.76 -21.64
C GLY A 828 11.15 5.07 -22.31
N VAL A 829 11.77 5.99 -21.55
CA VAL A 829 12.34 7.24 -22.03
C VAL A 829 13.83 7.32 -21.67
N PRO A 830 14.65 8.00 -22.48
CA PRO A 830 16.09 8.08 -22.26
C PRO A 830 16.45 8.78 -20.94
N THR A 831 17.40 8.18 -20.22
CA THR A 831 17.95 8.71 -18.97
C THR A 831 19.47 8.79 -19.07
N MET A 832 20.00 10.00 -18.88
CA MET A 832 21.42 10.31 -19.04
C MET A 832 22.01 10.70 -17.69
N VAL A 833 23.04 9.97 -17.25
CA VAL A 833 23.74 10.26 -15.99
C VAL A 833 25.18 10.67 -16.30
N VAL A 834 25.62 11.82 -15.80
CA VAL A 834 26.99 12.31 -15.95
C VAL A 834 27.60 12.51 -14.56
N MET A 835 28.54 11.63 -14.19
CA MET A 835 29.31 11.72 -12.95
C MET A 835 30.66 12.36 -13.21
N SER A 836 31.16 13.19 -12.29
CA SER A 836 32.54 13.65 -12.31
C SER A 836 33.41 12.63 -11.54
N GLN A 837 34.72 12.86 -11.49
CA GLN A 837 35.59 12.02 -10.68
C GLN A 837 35.36 12.28 -9.17
N ALA A 838 34.91 13.47 -8.78
CA ALA A 838 34.81 13.89 -7.38
C ALA A 838 33.77 13.08 -6.55
N GLU A 839 32.79 12.47 -7.21
CA GLU A 839 31.67 11.78 -6.59
C GLU A 839 32.11 10.46 -5.96
N SER A 840 33.16 9.82 -6.48
CA SER A 840 33.69 8.57 -5.94
C SER A 840 35.09 8.73 -5.36
N GLY A 841 35.25 8.37 -4.09
CA GLY A 841 36.54 8.36 -3.42
C GLY A 841 37.32 7.05 -3.59
N PHE A 842 36.64 5.95 -3.90
CA PHE A 842 37.16 4.58 -3.82
C PHE A 842 38.05 4.37 -2.57
N LYS A 843 39.11 3.55 -2.65
CA LYS A 843 40.09 3.38 -1.56
C LYS A 843 41.19 4.44 -1.55
N GLU A 844 41.07 5.52 -2.32
CA GLU A 844 41.92 6.71 -2.13
C GLU A 844 41.52 7.48 -0.86
N GLY A 845 40.33 7.19 -0.31
CA GLY A 845 39.74 7.89 0.83
C GLY A 845 39.33 9.31 0.43
N ALA A 846 38.22 9.83 0.98
CA ALA A 846 37.72 11.21 0.90
C ALA A 846 37.11 11.76 -0.42
N GLY A 847 36.55 10.94 -1.31
CA GLY A 847 35.55 11.44 -2.28
C GLY A 847 34.23 11.82 -1.59
N LEU A 848 33.30 12.51 -2.29
CA LEU A 848 32.01 12.89 -1.70
C LEU A 848 31.24 11.66 -1.20
N PHE A 849 31.33 10.56 -1.95
CA PHE A 849 30.83 9.25 -1.56
C PHE A 849 31.96 8.21 -1.63
N PRO A 850 31.93 7.16 -0.79
CA PRO A 850 32.86 6.04 -0.92
C PRO A 850 32.77 5.36 -2.29
N SER A 851 31.56 5.25 -2.82
CA SER A 851 31.19 4.75 -4.16
C SER A 851 29.72 5.11 -4.44
N TYR A 852 29.31 5.09 -5.71
CA TYR A 852 27.91 5.14 -6.14
C TYR A 852 27.54 3.89 -6.95
N LYS A 853 26.24 3.67 -7.20
CA LYS A 853 25.78 2.55 -8.03
C LYS A 853 26.05 2.87 -9.50
N ASN A 854 26.47 1.86 -10.28
CA ASN A 854 26.60 1.98 -11.73
C ASN A 854 25.55 1.11 -12.41
N LYS A 855 24.98 1.59 -13.52
CA LYS A 855 24.12 0.81 -14.40
C LYS A 855 24.73 0.75 -15.81
N LYS A 856 24.67 -0.44 -16.39
CA LYS A 856 25.12 -0.74 -17.74
C LYS A 856 24.24 -0.07 -18.78
N ASP A 857 24.78 0.19 -19.97
CA ASP A 857 24.05 0.84 -21.06
C ASP A 857 22.82 0.01 -21.45
N GLN A 858 21.68 0.67 -21.59
CA GLN A 858 20.42 0.05 -22.02
C GLN A 858 19.89 0.74 -23.28
N ASN A 859 19.28 -0.04 -24.17
CA ASN A 859 18.85 0.42 -25.49
C ASN A 859 17.50 -0.19 -25.93
N SER A 860 16.76 -0.75 -24.98
CA SER A 860 15.46 -1.32 -25.29
C SER A 860 14.38 -0.25 -25.22
N GLN A 861 13.24 -0.48 -25.85
CA GLN A 861 12.06 0.39 -25.70
C GLN A 861 11.55 0.50 -24.26
N TYR A 862 12.00 -0.38 -23.34
CA TYR A 862 11.60 -0.40 -21.93
C TYR A 862 12.70 0.14 -21.00
N ASP A 863 13.91 0.37 -21.52
CA ASP A 863 15.05 0.86 -20.75
C ASP A 863 16.07 1.48 -21.71
N ILE A 864 16.17 2.81 -21.71
CA ILE A 864 17.16 3.58 -22.46
C ILE A 864 17.99 4.36 -21.45
N PHE A 865 19.24 3.94 -21.24
CA PHE A 865 20.07 4.46 -20.15
C PHE A 865 21.53 4.62 -20.57
N ARG A 866 22.16 5.72 -20.14
CA ARG A 866 23.61 5.94 -20.21
C ARG A 866 24.14 6.52 -18.91
N GLN A 867 25.34 6.08 -18.52
CA GLN A 867 26.07 6.66 -17.42
C GLN A 867 27.52 6.95 -17.82
N TYR A 868 27.86 8.22 -17.95
CA TYR A 868 29.20 8.71 -18.24
C TYR A 868 29.93 9.11 -16.97
N GLU A 869 31.21 8.75 -16.87
CA GLU A 869 32.09 9.20 -15.78
C GLU A 869 33.22 10.06 -16.38
N VAL A 870 33.36 11.31 -15.94
CA VAL A 870 34.34 12.24 -16.49
C VAL A 870 35.61 12.27 -15.62
N ALA A 871 36.73 11.87 -16.19
CA ALA A 871 38.01 11.84 -15.49
C ALA A 871 38.54 13.24 -15.22
N ASN A 872 39.21 13.43 -14.08
CA ASN A 872 39.86 14.66 -13.64
C ASN A 872 38.92 15.86 -13.42
N ALA A 873 37.61 15.67 -13.51
CA ALA A 873 36.63 16.72 -13.32
C ALA A 873 36.22 16.88 -11.83
N PRO A 874 36.13 18.12 -11.31
CA PRO A 874 35.61 18.43 -9.98
C PRO A 874 34.08 18.32 -9.90
N HIS A 875 33.54 18.29 -8.67
CA HIS A 875 32.09 18.19 -8.41
C HIS A 875 31.32 19.39 -8.97
N SER A 876 31.86 20.60 -8.75
CA SER A 876 31.24 21.84 -9.17
C SER A 876 32.26 22.77 -9.79
N ASP A 877 31.88 23.41 -10.89
CA ASP A 877 32.63 24.54 -11.41
C ASP A 877 32.33 25.80 -10.61
N ALA A 878 33.33 26.68 -10.48
CA ALA A 878 33.20 27.98 -9.87
C ALA A 878 33.75 29.11 -10.78
N ILE A 879 33.90 28.90 -12.10
CA ILE A 879 34.46 29.88 -13.07
C ILE A 879 33.45 30.26 -14.19
N SER A 880 32.24 29.68 -14.24
CA SER A 880 31.21 30.14 -15.20
C SER A 880 30.94 31.65 -15.12
N PRO A 881 30.82 32.36 -16.28
CA PRO A 881 30.45 33.77 -16.31
C PRO A 881 29.00 34.00 -15.86
N ILE A 882 28.15 32.97 -15.92
CA ILE A 882 26.75 33.06 -15.51
C ILE A 882 26.61 32.54 -14.09
N ILE A 883 26.93 33.43 -13.15
CA ILE A 883 26.79 33.18 -11.73
C ILE A 883 26.24 34.44 -11.03
N GLN A 884 25.37 34.24 -10.04
CA GLN A 884 24.89 35.31 -9.17
C GLN A 884 26.01 36.14 -8.53
N ASN A 885 25.84 37.45 -8.56
CA ASN A 885 26.67 38.38 -7.81
C ASN A 885 26.62 38.10 -6.29
N ASN A 886 27.73 38.36 -5.61
CA ASN A 886 27.84 38.23 -4.16
C ASN A 886 26.90 39.15 -3.40
N ASP A 887 26.58 40.34 -3.93
CA ASP A 887 25.66 41.27 -3.26
C ASP A 887 24.23 40.71 -3.20
N ALA A 888 23.76 40.09 -4.28
CA ALA A 888 22.48 39.40 -4.31
C ALA A 888 22.45 38.18 -3.37
N LEU A 889 23.54 37.40 -3.30
CA LEU A 889 23.67 36.31 -2.31
C LEU A 889 23.57 36.83 -0.88
N VAL A 890 24.29 37.92 -0.56
CA VAL A 890 24.27 38.53 0.77
C VAL A 890 22.88 39.06 1.11
N LYS A 891 22.20 39.71 0.16
CA LYS A 891 20.82 40.19 0.32
C LYS A 891 19.84 39.03 0.55
N ALA A 892 20.03 37.90 -0.12
CA ALA A 892 19.29 36.66 0.14
C ALA A 892 19.64 35.99 1.48
N GLY A 893 20.57 36.55 2.25
CA GLY A 893 21.03 36.01 3.53
C GLY A 893 21.97 34.80 3.39
N VAL A 894 22.62 34.66 2.24
CA VAL A 894 23.60 33.62 1.93
C VAL A 894 25.02 34.19 2.04
N ALA A 895 25.97 33.34 2.41
CA ALA A 895 27.36 33.75 2.47
C ALA A 895 27.87 34.10 1.06
N PRO A 896 28.64 35.20 0.89
CA PRO A 896 29.23 35.52 -0.40
C PRO A 896 30.18 34.39 -0.81
N ARG A 897 30.23 34.10 -2.11
CA ARG A 897 31.14 33.11 -2.66
C ARG A 897 32.58 33.50 -2.36
N LYS A 898 33.32 32.53 -1.84
CA LYS A 898 34.77 32.61 -1.64
C LYS A 898 35.42 31.56 -2.54
N TYR A 899 36.25 32.02 -3.47
CA TYR A 899 37.02 31.09 -4.28
C TYR A 899 38.21 30.55 -3.48
N PRO A 900 38.49 29.23 -3.57
CA PRO A 900 39.68 28.66 -2.97
C PRO A 900 40.92 29.40 -3.47
N VAL A 901 41.78 29.83 -2.53
CA VAL A 901 43.12 30.35 -2.81
C VAL A 901 44.14 29.32 -2.36
N THR A 902 45.30 29.31 -3.01
CA THR A 902 46.38 28.37 -2.72
C THR A 902 47.70 29.10 -2.63
N ASP A 903 48.49 28.77 -1.62
CA ASP A 903 49.87 29.24 -1.46
C ASP A 903 50.87 28.28 -2.13
N LEU A 904 50.38 27.18 -2.73
CA LEU A 904 51.23 26.22 -3.41
C LEU A 904 51.78 26.83 -4.72
N PRO A 905 53.11 26.76 -4.96
CA PRO A 905 53.70 27.26 -6.18
C PRO A 905 53.05 26.63 -7.42
N ASN A 906 52.83 27.45 -8.46
CA ASN A 906 52.31 27.02 -9.76
C ASN A 906 50.97 26.27 -9.69
N THR A 907 50.21 26.46 -8.61
CA THR A 907 48.91 25.82 -8.43
C THR A 907 47.82 26.88 -8.61
N LEU A 908 46.89 26.61 -9.51
CA LEU A 908 45.77 27.49 -9.83
C LEU A 908 44.47 26.70 -9.77
N LYS A 909 43.33 27.38 -9.83
CA LYS A 909 42.03 26.70 -9.94
C LYS A 909 41.92 25.94 -11.26
N SER A 910 41.36 24.74 -11.21
CA SER A 910 41.17 23.90 -12.39
C SER A 910 40.20 24.56 -13.37
N ASN A 911 40.56 24.54 -14.65
CA ASN A 911 39.73 24.94 -15.78
C ASN A 911 39.15 23.73 -16.54
N LEU A 912 39.27 22.52 -15.96
CA LEU A 912 38.72 21.30 -16.51
C LEU A 912 37.35 21.05 -15.88
N HIS A 913 36.30 21.05 -16.72
CA HIS A 913 34.90 20.94 -16.31
C HIS A 913 34.16 19.85 -17.09
N ILE A 914 32.99 19.43 -16.59
CA ILE A 914 32.13 18.43 -17.24
C ILE A 914 31.24 19.01 -18.34
N ASP A 915 31.19 20.34 -18.46
CA ASP A 915 30.15 21.12 -19.16
C ASP A 915 29.99 20.74 -20.64
N MET A 916 31.08 20.40 -21.33
CA MET A 916 31.01 19.94 -22.72
C MET A 916 30.25 18.61 -22.85
N PHE A 917 30.45 17.70 -21.90
CA PHE A 917 29.80 16.39 -21.87
C PHE A 917 28.35 16.49 -21.38
N VAL A 918 28.08 17.45 -20.48
CA VAL A 918 26.70 17.81 -20.11
C VAL A 918 25.94 18.24 -21.35
N SER A 919 26.48 19.20 -22.10
CA SER A 919 25.84 19.71 -23.33
C SER A 919 25.67 18.61 -24.38
N GLY A 920 26.64 17.70 -24.54
CA GLY A 920 26.49 16.54 -25.42
C GLY A 920 25.40 15.56 -24.98
N ALA A 921 25.26 15.31 -23.68
CA ALA A 921 24.18 14.48 -23.15
C ALA A 921 22.79 15.11 -23.39
N LEU A 922 22.67 16.44 -23.25
CA LEU A 922 21.44 17.18 -23.53
C LEU A 922 21.09 17.17 -25.03
N ASP A 923 22.09 17.23 -25.91
CA ASP A 923 21.93 17.17 -27.37
C ASP A 923 21.46 15.79 -27.82
N ASN A 924 22.07 14.73 -27.27
CA ASN A 924 21.68 13.35 -27.56
C ASN A 924 20.22 13.06 -27.14
N LEU A 925 19.74 13.66 -26.04
CA LEU A 925 18.33 13.59 -25.64
C LEU A 925 17.42 14.27 -26.68
N TYR A 926 17.79 15.46 -27.15
CA TYR A 926 17.03 16.22 -28.14
C TYR A 926 16.99 15.50 -29.49
N ASP A 927 18.14 15.10 -30.02
CA ASP A 927 18.23 14.42 -31.31
C ASP A 927 17.46 13.10 -31.33
N PHE A 928 17.54 12.33 -30.23
CA PHE A 928 16.74 11.12 -30.09
C PHE A 928 15.24 11.44 -30.06
N ALA A 929 14.80 12.46 -29.32
CA ALA A 929 13.38 12.83 -29.24
C ALA A 929 12.83 13.30 -30.59
N VAL A 930 13.60 14.11 -31.33
CA VAL A 930 13.28 14.51 -32.71
C VAL A 930 13.15 13.30 -33.62
N ALA A 931 14.11 12.39 -33.57
CA ALA A 931 14.11 11.19 -34.39
C ALA A 931 12.96 10.24 -34.03
N LYS A 932 12.66 10.06 -32.73
CA LYS A 932 11.57 9.22 -32.23
C LYS A 932 10.21 9.76 -32.64
N LYS A 933 10.03 11.08 -32.61
CA LYS A 933 8.81 11.74 -33.11
C LYS A 933 8.60 11.52 -34.60
N ALA A 934 9.67 11.50 -35.39
CA ALA A 934 9.61 11.22 -36.83
C ALA A 934 9.45 9.71 -37.12
N ASN A 935 10.04 8.85 -36.30
CA ASN A 935 10.01 7.40 -36.42
C ASN A 935 9.96 6.72 -35.02
N PRO A 936 8.79 6.21 -34.61
CA PRO A 936 8.63 5.52 -33.33
C PRO A 936 9.55 4.31 -33.15
N ASP A 937 10.06 3.68 -34.21
CA ASP A 937 10.93 2.49 -34.14
C ASP A 937 12.43 2.81 -34.21
N VAL A 938 12.81 4.08 -34.01
CA VAL A 938 14.21 4.49 -34.08
C VAL A 938 15.08 3.76 -33.03
N ASP A 939 16.24 3.26 -33.45
CA ASP A 939 17.20 2.57 -32.58
C ASP A 939 17.95 3.59 -31.70
N PRO A 940 17.78 3.54 -30.35
CA PRO A 940 18.46 4.45 -29.43
C PRO A 940 19.99 4.40 -29.53
N LYS A 941 20.56 3.27 -29.96
CA LYS A 941 22.03 3.11 -30.06
C LYS A 941 22.69 4.09 -31.01
N LYS A 942 21.93 4.65 -31.97
CA LYS A 942 22.44 5.61 -32.96
C LYS A 942 22.64 7.02 -32.39
N TYR A 943 22.00 7.33 -31.26
CA TYR A 943 21.95 8.67 -30.69
C TYR A 943 22.67 8.75 -29.34
N PHE A 944 22.91 7.60 -28.70
CA PHE A 944 23.53 7.55 -27.39
C PHE A 944 24.86 6.79 -27.46
N PRO A 945 26.01 7.50 -27.48
CA PRO A 945 27.33 6.91 -27.49
C PRO A 945 27.54 5.93 -26.34
N THR A 946 28.30 4.86 -26.58
CA THR A 946 28.58 3.86 -25.55
C THR A 946 29.42 4.44 -24.42
N ALA A 947 29.02 4.11 -23.18
CA ALA A 947 29.70 4.53 -21.96
C ALA A 947 30.47 3.38 -21.27
N GLU A 948 30.09 2.12 -21.53
CA GLU A 948 30.55 0.95 -20.75
C GLU A 948 32.06 0.67 -20.80
N ASP A 949 32.76 1.09 -21.85
CA ASP A 949 34.21 0.96 -21.99
C ASP A 949 34.98 2.21 -21.50
N LYS A 950 34.24 3.23 -21.05
CA LYS A 950 34.75 4.57 -20.68
C LYS A 950 34.48 4.92 -19.22
N TRP A 951 34.50 3.93 -18.31
CA TRP A 951 34.44 4.17 -16.85
C TRP A 951 35.83 4.48 -16.27
N LEU A 952 35.86 5.15 -15.12
CA LEU A 952 37.09 5.46 -14.40
C LEU A 952 37.80 4.15 -14.04
N LYS A 953 39.10 4.07 -14.35
CA LYS A 953 39.88 2.87 -14.06
C LYS A 953 40.33 2.88 -12.61
N VAL A 954 40.02 1.80 -11.91
CA VAL A 954 40.52 1.53 -10.56
C VAL A 954 41.58 0.45 -10.63
N ASP A 955 42.73 0.69 -10.03
CA ASP A 955 43.78 -0.32 -9.87
C ASP A 955 43.25 -1.43 -8.94
N PRO A 956 43.11 -2.68 -9.43
CA PRO A 956 42.57 -3.78 -8.63
C PRO A 956 43.46 -4.14 -7.42
N ALA A 957 44.76 -3.83 -7.46
CA ALA A 957 45.68 -4.15 -6.36
C ALA A 957 45.53 -3.17 -5.19
N THR A 958 45.35 -1.88 -5.49
CA THR A 958 45.28 -0.83 -4.47
C THR A 958 43.84 -0.36 -4.18
N GLY A 959 42.91 -0.59 -5.10
CA GLY A 959 41.56 -0.04 -5.09
C GLY A 959 41.52 1.49 -5.27
N LYS A 960 42.60 2.07 -5.79
CA LYS A 960 42.76 3.51 -6.04
C LYS A 960 42.55 3.83 -7.52
N PHE A 961 42.39 5.10 -7.88
CA PHE A 961 42.30 5.48 -9.28
C PHE A 961 43.63 5.20 -9.98
N ALA A 962 43.57 4.57 -11.15
CA ALA A 962 44.72 4.44 -12.01
C ALA A 962 45.06 5.82 -12.60
N ARG A 963 46.35 6.16 -12.67
CA ARG A 963 46.84 7.46 -13.15
C ARG A 963 47.88 7.29 -14.25
N ASP A 964 47.95 8.27 -15.15
CA ASP A 964 48.98 8.36 -16.17
C ASP A 964 50.31 8.87 -15.60
N ALA A 965 51.34 8.95 -16.44
CA ALA A 965 52.67 9.45 -16.06
C ALA A 965 52.69 10.92 -15.62
N HIS A 966 51.56 11.63 -15.73
CA HIS A 966 51.38 13.02 -15.33
C HIS A 966 50.55 13.16 -14.04
N GLY A 967 50.13 12.04 -13.44
CA GLY A 967 49.35 12.02 -12.21
C GLY A 967 47.85 12.20 -12.41
N ASN A 968 47.37 12.25 -13.66
CA ASN A 968 45.96 12.42 -13.98
C ASN A 968 45.27 11.06 -14.10
N VAL A 969 44.02 10.96 -13.64
CA VAL A 969 43.25 9.70 -13.65
C VAL A 969 42.99 9.23 -15.07
N ILE A 970 43.11 7.92 -15.30
CA ILE A 970 42.84 7.24 -16.59
C ILE A 970 41.55 6.44 -16.57
N GLY A 971 41.02 6.14 -17.76
CA GLY A 971 39.61 5.75 -17.92
C GLY A 971 38.71 6.98 -17.96
N GLY A 972 37.40 6.75 -17.86
CA GLY A 972 36.43 7.83 -17.98
C GLY A 972 36.29 8.37 -19.41
N LEU A 973 35.31 9.24 -19.61
CA LEU A 973 35.41 10.29 -20.62
C LEU A 973 36.55 11.24 -20.23
N ARG A 974 37.45 11.53 -21.18
CA ARG A 974 38.57 12.44 -20.95
C ARG A 974 38.31 13.76 -21.66
N HIS A 975 38.38 14.83 -20.89
CA HIS A 975 38.40 16.19 -21.42
C HIS A 975 39.67 16.38 -22.29
N PRO A 976 39.65 17.21 -23.37
CA PRO A 976 40.86 17.48 -24.17
C PRO A 976 42.07 17.94 -23.35
N LEU A 977 41.82 18.73 -22.29
CA LEU A 977 42.83 19.16 -21.31
C LEU A 977 43.39 18.02 -20.43
N SER A 978 42.72 16.87 -20.35
CA SER A 978 43.26 15.64 -19.74
C SER A 978 44.09 14.82 -20.72
N ASP A 979 43.73 14.80 -22.00
CA ASP A 979 44.48 14.08 -23.04
C ASP A 979 45.77 14.81 -23.41
N ASN A 980 45.74 16.15 -23.36
CA ASN A 980 46.88 17.02 -23.64
C ASN A 980 47.17 17.92 -22.43
N PRO A 981 47.60 17.33 -21.29
CA PRO A 981 47.65 18.06 -20.02
C PRO A 981 48.75 19.11 -20.00
N LEU A 982 48.37 20.31 -19.55
CA LEU A 982 49.30 21.37 -19.13
C LEU A 982 49.57 21.32 -17.61
N ALA A 983 48.81 20.51 -16.88
CA ALA A 983 48.82 20.45 -15.43
C ALA A 983 48.49 19.05 -14.90
N THR A 984 48.80 18.82 -13.62
CA THR A 984 48.23 17.72 -12.84
C THR A 984 46.96 18.23 -12.17
N TYR A 985 45.82 17.59 -12.45
CA TYR A 985 44.52 18.01 -11.92
C TYR A 985 44.26 17.41 -10.53
N MET A 986 44.05 18.30 -9.57
CA MET A 986 43.76 18.00 -8.17
C MET A 986 42.26 18.17 -7.91
N VAL A 987 41.47 17.22 -8.44
CA VAL A 987 39.99 17.18 -8.40
C VAL A 987 39.38 17.56 -7.05
N ARG A 988 40.06 17.25 -5.95
CA ARG A 988 39.51 17.37 -4.59
C ARG A 988 39.75 18.72 -3.95
N SER A 989 40.62 19.54 -4.53
CA SER A 989 40.87 20.91 -4.09
C SER A 989 40.45 21.91 -5.16
N ASP A 990 39.75 21.45 -6.21
CA ASP A 990 39.42 22.23 -7.40
C ASP A 990 40.61 22.98 -8.00
N PHE A 991 41.81 22.41 -7.83
CA PHE A 991 43.07 23.00 -8.26
C PHE A 991 43.73 22.16 -9.36
N MET A 992 44.69 22.76 -10.03
CA MET A 992 45.62 22.13 -10.93
C MET A 992 47.02 22.69 -10.68
N THR A 993 48.04 21.83 -10.72
CA THR A 993 49.43 22.26 -10.64
C THR A 993 50.04 22.27 -12.04
N LEU A 994 50.37 23.46 -12.54
CA LEU A 994 50.92 23.66 -13.87
C LEU A 994 52.27 22.97 -14.01
N PHE A 995 52.53 22.45 -15.21
CA PHE A 995 53.84 21.93 -15.56
C PHE A 995 54.85 23.05 -15.76
N SER A 996 56.13 22.74 -15.53
CA SER A 996 57.19 23.68 -15.88
C SER A 996 57.26 23.87 -17.39
N GLU A 997 57.69 25.05 -17.82
CA GLU A 997 57.92 25.37 -19.24
C GLU A 997 58.80 24.30 -19.92
N GLY A 998 59.87 23.85 -19.28
CA GLY A 998 60.73 22.78 -19.81
C GLY A 998 60.00 21.44 -20.02
N LYS A 999 59.04 21.09 -19.15
CA LYS A 999 58.19 19.90 -19.34
C LYS A 999 57.21 20.11 -20.48
N LEU A 1000 56.62 21.30 -20.62
CA LEU A 1000 55.70 21.63 -21.71
C LEU A 1000 56.39 21.61 -23.09
N VAL A 1001 57.59 22.20 -23.19
CA VAL A 1001 58.43 22.13 -24.40
C VAL A 1001 58.81 20.68 -24.70
N SER A 1002 59.12 19.86 -23.68
CA SER A 1002 59.41 18.44 -23.89
C SER A 1002 58.19 17.64 -24.36
N LEU A 1003 56.96 18.00 -23.98
CA LEU A 1003 55.75 17.27 -24.33
C LEU A 1003 55.20 17.66 -25.70
N PHE A 1004 55.26 18.94 -26.05
CA PHE A 1004 54.57 19.50 -27.22
C PHE A 1004 55.51 20.20 -28.21
N GLY A 1005 56.71 20.62 -27.79
CA GLY A 1005 57.66 21.37 -28.62
C GLY A 1005 57.29 22.85 -28.79
N SER A 1006 56.05 23.15 -29.18
CA SER A 1006 55.50 24.51 -29.32
C SER A 1006 54.03 24.59 -28.89
N LYS A 1007 53.52 25.82 -28.73
CA LYS A 1007 52.12 26.07 -28.41
C LYS A 1007 51.20 25.63 -29.55
N GLU A 1008 51.61 25.87 -30.79
CA GLU A 1008 50.86 25.51 -32.00
C GLU A 1008 50.63 24.00 -32.07
N ASN A 1009 51.66 23.19 -31.75
CA ASN A 1009 51.54 21.74 -31.67
C ASN A 1009 50.58 21.30 -30.57
N TRP A 1010 50.54 21.99 -29.42
CA TRP A 1010 49.56 21.71 -28.37
C TRP A 1010 48.14 22.03 -28.84
N VAL A 1011 47.93 23.18 -29.48
CA VAL A 1011 46.63 23.58 -30.05
C VAL A 1011 46.16 22.58 -31.12
N GLU A 1012 47.04 22.09 -31.98
CA GLU A 1012 46.71 21.06 -32.97
C GLU A 1012 46.23 19.75 -32.31
N ARG A 1013 46.90 19.31 -31.24
CA ARG A 1013 46.47 18.13 -30.48
C ARG A 1013 45.16 18.34 -29.75
N MET A 1014 44.95 19.52 -29.17
CA MET A 1014 43.68 19.88 -28.54
C MET A 1014 42.53 19.86 -29.56
N ASN A 1015 42.72 20.46 -30.74
CA ASN A 1015 41.74 20.42 -31.82
C ASN A 1015 41.45 18.98 -32.27
N THR A 1016 42.47 18.13 -32.30
CA THR A 1016 42.32 16.70 -32.60
C THR A 1016 41.45 15.99 -31.55
N SER A 1017 41.69 16.23 -30.26
CA SER A 1017 40.85 15.70 -29.17
C SER A 1017 39.41 16.21 -29.24
N VAL A 1018 39.20 17.50 -29.51
CA VAL A 1018 37.85 18.08 -29.68
C VAL A 1018 37.13 17.43 -30.87
N ASN A 1019 37.79 17.30 -32.02
CA ASN A 1019 37.23 16.63 -33.20
C ASN A 1019 36.92 15.16 -32.93
N HIS A 1020 37.72 14.48 -32.11
CA HIS A 1020 37.48 13.10 -31.73
C HIS A 1020 36.21 12.95 -30.87
N LEU A 1021 36.01 13.84 -29.89
CA LEU A 1021 34.80 13.84 -29.06
C LEU A 1021 33.55 14.18 -29.88
N LEU A 1022 33.66 15.15 -30.79
CA LEU A 1022 32.59 15.52 -31.72
C LEU A 1022 32.22 14.35 -32.66
N ALA A 1023 33.20 13.65 -33.23
CA ALA A 1023 32.95 12.49 -34.10
C ALA A 1023 32.39 11.26 -33.37
N GLN A 1024 32.35 11.29 -32.03
CA GLN A 1024 31.73 10.27 -31.19
C GLN A 1024 30.38 10.71 -30.61
N ASP A 1025 29.85 11.86 -31.02
CA ASP A 1025 28.61 12.45 -30.51
C ASP A 1025 28.63 12.65 -28.98
N LEU A 1026 29.81 12.92 -28.41
CA LEU A 1026 30.00 13.18 -26.98
C LEU A 1026 29.91 14.66 -26.62
N ILE A 1027 30.02 15.55 -27.62
CA ILE A 1027 29.88 17.00 -27.51
C ILE A 1027 29.16 17.52 -28.77
N PRO A 1028 28.37 18.60 -28.68
CA PRO A 1028 27.71 19.18 -29.86
C PRO A 1028 28.69 20.04 -30.66
N GLN A 1029 28.36 20.27 -31.93
CA GLN A 1029 29.16 21.10 -32.86
C GLN A 1029 29.38 22.52 -32.32
N THR A 1030 28.34 23.13 -31.75
CA THR A 1030 28.37 24.47 -31.13
C THR A 1030 29.42 24.60 -30.03
N VAL A 1031 29.49 23.60 -29.14
CA VAL A 1031 30.51 23.54 -28.08
C VAL A 1031 31.91 23.32 -28.66
N ALA A 1032 32.05 22.44 -29.66
CA ALA A 1032 33.33 22.20 -30.32
C ALA A 1032 33.88 23.49 -30.95
N ASP A 1033 33.03 24.30 -31.58
CA ASP A 1033 33.41 25.56 -32.21
C ASP A 1033 33.75 26.65 -31.16
N SER A 1034 32.99 26.75 -30.08
CA SER A 1034 33.28 27.65 -28.95
C SER A 1034 34.65 27.36 -28.34
N TYR A 1035 34.95 26.08 -28.08
CA TYR A 1035 36.25 25.65 -27.56
C TYR A 1035 37.40 25.96 -28.54
N LYS A 1036 37.22 25.69 -29.83
CA LYS A 1036 38.23 26.01 -30.85
C LYS A 1036 38.51 27.51 -30.90
N LYS A 1037 37.47 28.34 -30.89
CA LYS A 1037 37.58 29.80 -30.89
C LYS A 1037 38.34 30.31 -29.66
N ALA A 1038 38.02 29.79 -28.47
CA ALA A 1038 38.71 30.15 -27.23
C ALA A 1038 40.22 29.82 -27.26
N MET A 1039 40.62 28.74 -27.92
CA MET A 1039 42.04 28.35 -28.05
C MET A 1039 42.84 29.23 -29.02
N HIS A 1040 42.18 29.83 -30.02
CA HIS A 1040 42.82 30.63 -31.08
C HIS A 1040 42.80 32.15 -30.83
N GLY A 1041 42.07 32.65 -29.83
CA GLY A 1041 41.97 34.08 -29.52
C GLY A 1041 43.15 34.66 -28.72
N ASP A 1042 43.36 35.97 -28.85
CA ASP A 1042 44.49 36.75 -28.30
C ASP A 1042 44.43 36.98 -26.76
N GLY A 1043 43.52 36.30 -26.05
CA GLY A 1043 43.25 36.49 -24.62
C GLY A 1043 43.48 35.22 -23.78
N SER A 1044 44.07 35.41 -22.59
CA SER A 1044 44.38 34.45 -21.50
C SER A 1044 45.35 33.29 -21.74
N PHE A 1045 45.69 32.91 -22.98
CA PHE A 1045 46.75 31.93 -23.28
C PHE A 1045 47.96 32.55 -24.00
N ALA A 1046 48.16 33.87 -23.89
CA ALA A 1046 49.12 34.63 -24.70
C ALA A 1046 50.61 34.48 -24.31
N SER A 1047 50.92 33.79 -23.22
CA SER A 1047 52.25 33.24 -22.92
C SER A 1047 52.06 31.89 -22.22
N TRP A 1048 52.99 30.95 -22.44
CA TRP A 1048 52.96 29.59 -21.88
C TRP A 1048 52.51 29.51 -20.41
#